data_AF-F9ZZ60-F1
#
_entry.id   AF-F9ZZ60-F1
#
_cell.length_a   1.000
_cell.length_b   1.000
_cell.length_c   1.000
_cell.angle_alpha   90.00
_cell.angle_beta   90.00
_cell.angle_gamma   90.00
#
_symmetry.space_group_name_H-M   'P 1'
#
loop_
_entity.id
_entity.type
_entity.pdbx_description
1 polymer ?
#
loop_
_entity_poly.entity_id
_entity_poly.type
_entity_poly.pdbx_seq_one_letter_code
_entity_poly.pdbx_strand_id
1 'polypeptide(L)'
;MRPVDELNVTRKKMTKFAGIMIAVFALTIGYFQLFINDVNQSINSVDSVGHGDVDTLKLALNSWRTNYEAKGGSPEILKFSLGYSKVLSKQLTQARGQLQFNLKSGELVFQAKGFDAGEYDLWLFDNLEGSVLPEAGDKTLHLGRFTAAGGKGRLETTLERSRLLGFNMDTVIVSKAGENPVDNVFIAGTPDLMLKLYYADKPWLTTAMGDFKNTGADKGFPFEFLLPKAAQAHTRSDLTPVLGSLVAKGRHIFHNETFAGNGRTCGTCHRADNNFTLDPNYIMSLPPTDPLFVAETNPALAELENPVLMRKHGLILTNVDGPNVDIFRSVPHTLALSTTIAKETIAAGGEFAEDEDFAHATGWSGDGAPGSGSLREFTEGAIKQHMPKTMNRIAGSDFRLPSDAELDAIEAYLLSLGRSKDYPVYQISFHDPLVESGKVLFDTKTNPVVDGEPAYGQTANCNGCHQNAGGRSSSTKANPTRNTGVENMKIHPARLLVPDMAYDGGFGVTESACGPHRDQVCYGDGRFNTPPLIEAADTPPFFHNNAVSTLEEAIAAYNSEAFNASPGSLSKDKDRSVKLDSTQVVALASFLRTLNALENIRQSDKLDNQAKRISNNATARELAKLGRKENQDAIRVLKEGVLGTNWKAVQKLEKAEYYQRLALLAPVKAMRNRILSLALDQKEQARALIATCDPSAVPEPTVVVPPADMLYSCSEIGL
;
A
#
# COMPACT_ATOMS: atom_id res chain seq x y z
N MET A 1 -89.78 -16.63 -26.76
CA MET A 1 -89.33 -18.04 -26.72
C MET A 1 -87.87 -18.06 -26.29
N ARG A 2 -87.47 -19.05 -25.47
CA ARG A 2 -86.07 -19.51 -25.25
C ARG A 2 -85.65 -20.42 -26.43
N PRO A 3 -84.38 -20.87 -26.63
CA PRO A 3 -83.24 -21.09 -25.69
C PRO A 3 -81.94 -20.31 -26.07
N VAL A 4 -80.81 -20.22 -25.34
CA VAL A 4 -79.98 -21.17 -24.52
C VAL A 4 -79.30 -22.20 -25.45
N ASP A 5 -78.01 -22.05 -25.82
CA ASP A 5 -76.75 -22.52 -25.17
C ASP A 5 -75.54 -22.19 -26.10
N GLU A 6 -74.23 -22.23 -25.78
CA GLU A 6 -73.39 -22.08 -24.55
C GLU A 6 -71.89 -21.94 -25.03
N LEU A 7 -70.89 -22.05 -24.13
CA LEU A 7 -69.47 -22.39 -24.34
C LEU A 7 -68.59 -21.49 -25.26
N ASN A 8 -67.76 -20.64 -24.64
CA ASN A 8 -66.27 -20.77 -24.61
C ASN A 8 -65.54 -19.49 -24.13
N VAL A 9 -65.11 -19.45 -22.87
CA VAL A 9 -64.22 -18.40 -22.32
C VAL A 9 -62.92 -19.00 -21.78
N THR A 10 -62.06 -19.52 -22.66
CA THR A 10 -60.75 -20.07 -22.24
C THR A 10 -59.65 -20.06 -23.32
N ARG A 11 -59.53 -19.02 -24.16
CA ARG A 11 -58.38 -18.94 -25.11
C ARG A 11 -57.92 -17.55 -25.59
N LYS A 12 -57.91 -16.53 -24.72
CA LYS A 12 -57.38 -15.19 -25.09
C LYS A 12 -56.60 -14.40 -24.01
N LYS A 13 -56.11 -15.07 -22.95
CA LYS A 13 -55.21 -14.46 -21.93
C LYS A 13 -53.80 -15.07 -21.82
N MET A 14 -53.50 -16.20 -22.47
CA MET A 14 -52.16 -16.84 -22.38
C MET A 14 -51.12 -16.30 -23.37
N THR A 15 -51.51 -15.73 -24.51
CA THR A 15 -50.55 -15.32 -25.56
C THR A 15 -49.89 -13.95 -25.34
N LYS A 16 -50.35 -13.13 -24.38
CA LYS A 16 -49.69 -11.87 -24.01
C LYS A 16 -48.70 -11.96 -22.84
N PHE A 17 -48.77 -13.01 -22.01
CA PHE A 17 -47.80 -13.22 -20.93
C PHE A 17 -46.52 -13.93 -21.40
N ALA A 18 -46.61 -14.81 -22.40
CA ALA A 18 -45.44 -15.49 -22.96
C ALA A 18 -44.44 -14.52 -23.63
N GLY A 19 -44.94 -13.51 -24.36
CA GLY A 19 -44.07 -12.54 -25.06
C GLY A 19 -43.25 -11.64 -24.12
N ILE A 20 -43.80 -11.28 -22.96
CA ILE A 20 -43.11 -10.43 -21.98
C ILE A 20 -42.08 -11.25 -21.19
N MET A 21 -42.40 -12.49 -20.80
CA MET A 21 -41.43 -13.39 -20.16
C MET A 21 -40.24 -13.72 -21.08
N ILE A 22 -40.47 -13.95 -22.38
CA ILE A 22 -39.40 -14.22 -23.34
C ILE A 22 -38.53 -12.98 -23.59
N ALA A 23 -39.12 -11.77 -23.62
CA ALA A 23 -38.35 -10.53 -23.75
C ALA A 23 -37.47 -10.25 -22.51
N VAL A 24 -38.00 -10.47 -21.30
CA VAL A 24 -37.22 -10.32 -20.05
C VAL A 24 -36.14 -11.39 -19.94
N PHE A 25 -36.43 -12.66 -20.29
CA PHE A 25 -35.39 -13.71 -20.34
C PHE A 25 -34.33 -13.45 -21.41
N ALA A 26 -34.69 -12.88 -22.57
CA ALA A 26 -33.71 -12.54 -23.59
C ALA A 26 -32.82 -11.34 -23.18
N LEU A 27 -33.34 -10.40 -22.39
CA LEU A 27 -32.57 -9.30 -21.82
C LEU A 27 -31.66 -9.75 -20.66
N THR A 28 -32.14 -10.62 -19.76
CA THR A 28 -31.29 -11.16 -18.68
C THR A 28 -30.25 -12.13 -19.21
N ILE A 29 -30.60 -13.02 -20.14
CA ILE A 29 -29.61 -13.86 -20.85
C ILE A 29 -28.67 -12.97 -21.65
N GLY A 30 -29.14 -11.92 -22.34
CA GLY A 30 -28.27 -10.98 -23.06
C GLY A 30 -27.24 -10.29 -22.16
N TYR A 31 -27.65 -9.82 -20.98
CA TYR A 31 -26.74 -9.28 -19.97
C TYR A 31 -25.79 -10.34 -19.41
N PHE A 32 -26.28 -11.55 -19.11
CA PHE A 32 -25.46 -12.64 -18.60
C PHE A 32 -24.46 -13.17 -19.65
N GLN A 33 -24.83 -13.18 -20.93
CA GLN A 33 -23.94 -13.52 -22.05
C GLN A 33 -22.93 -12.41 -22.32
N LEU A 34 -23.26 -11.13 -22.09
CA LEU A 34 -22.30 -10.02 -22.13
C LEU A 34 -21.31 -10.12 -20.97
N PHE A 35 -21.78 -10.36 -19.74
CA PHE A 35 -20.92 -10.57 -18.56
C PHE A 35 -20.03 -11.81 -18.73
N ILE A 36 -20.58 -12.93 -19.21
CA ILE A 36 -19.81 -14.15 -19.51
C ILE A 36 -18.88 -13.96 -20.72
N ASN A 37 -19.19 -13.08 -21.68
CA ASN A 37 -18.27 -12.79 -22.78
C ASN A 37 -17.17 -11.80 -22.38
N ASP A 38 -17.39 -10.87 -21.45
CA ASP A 38 -16.30 -10.10 -20.83
C ASP A 38 -15.39 -11.03 -20.01
N VAL A 39 -15.98 -11.92 -19.20
CA VAL A 39 -15.23 -12.93 -18.42
C VAL A 39 -14.55 -13.98 -19.31
N ASN A 40 -15.12 -14.38 -20.45
CA ASN A 40 -14.46 -15.31 -21.39
C ASN A 40 -13.48 -14.62 -22.36
N GLN A 41 -13.62 -13.30 -22.61
CA GLN A 41 -12.56 -12.53 -23.26
C GLN A 41 -11.38 -12.34 -22.31
N SER A 42 -11.61 -12.11 -21.01
CA SER A 42 -10.52 -11.99 -20.03
C SER A 42 -9.75 -13.30 -19.82
N ILE A 43 -10.40 -14.47 -19.94
CA ILE A 43 -9.73 -15.78 -19.84
C ILE A 43 -8.64 -16.03 -20.91
N ASN A 44 -8.58 -15.23 -21.98
CA ASN A 44 -7.51 -15.31 -22.99
C ASN A 44 -6.74 -13.98 -23.21
N SER A 45 -7.03 -12.90 -22.47
CA SER A 45 -6.14 -11.74 -22.41
C SER A 45 -5.12 -11.89 -21.28
N VAL A 46 -3.86 -11.53 -21.57
CA VAL A 46 -2.94 -11.14 -20.50
C VAL A 46 -3.41 -9.79 -20.01
N ASP A 47 -4.20 -9.79 -18.95
CA ASP A 47 -4.72 -8.57 -18.33
C ASP A 47 -3.57 -7.69 -17.83
N SER A 48 -3.72 -6.39 -18.00
CA SER A 48 -2.62 -5.45 -17.75
C SER A 48 -2.55 -5.07 -16.27
N VAL A 49 -1.49 -5.54 -15.62
CA VAL A 49 -1.12 -5.16 -14.24
C VAL A 49 -0.52 -3.76 -14.12
N GLY A 50 -0.24 -3.07 -15.24
CA GLY A 50 0.37 -1.73 -15.22
C GLY A 50 1.78 -1.77 -14.62
N HIS A 51 2.07 -0.86 -13.69
CA HIS A 51 3.24 -0.87 -12.81
C HIS A 51 3.30 -2.05 -11.83
N GLY A 52 2.18 -2.73 -11.60
CA GLY A 52 2.14 -3.89 -10.71
C GLY A 52 2.96 -5.05 -11.26
N ASP A 53 3.59 -5.80 -10.37
CA ASP A 53 4.40 -6.97 -10.72
C ASP A 53 4.00 -8.21 -9.88
N VAL A 54 3.61 -9.26 -10.58
CA VAL A 54 3.18 -10.52 -9.98
C VAL A 54 4.32 -11.20 -9.21
N ASP A 55 5.56 -11.10 -9.69
CA ASP A 55 6.70 -11.71 -9.00
C ASP A 55 7.10 -10.90 -7.75
N THR A 56 6.85 -9.60 -7.75
CA THR A 56 6.94 -8.75 -6.54
C THR A 56 5.93 -9.19 -5.48
N LEU A 57 4.67 -9.44 -5.85
CA LEU A 57 3.65 -9.94 -4.91
C LEU A 57 3.96 -11.35 -4.38
N LYS A 58 4.50 -12.25 -5.22
CA LYS A 58 4.97 -13.58 -4.75
C LYS A 58 6.09 -13.48 -3.73
N LEU A 59 7.08 -12.60 -3.98
CA LEU A 59 8.20 -12.39 -3.07
C LEU A 59 7.71 -11.81 -1.73
N ALA A 60 6.75 -10.88 -1.76
CA ALA A 60 6.08 -10.37 -0.57
C ALA A 60 5.39 -11.49 0.24
N LEU A 61 4.60 -12.35 -0.43
CA LEU A 61 3.94 -13.50 0.22
C LEU A 61 4.93 -14.49 0.83
N ASN A 62 6.04 -14.77 0.14
CA ASN A 62 7.08 -15.67 0.63
C ASN A 62 7.82 -15.07 1.85
N SER A 63 8.18 -13.78 1.81
CA SER A 63 8.81 -13.10 2.94
C SER A 63 7.86 -13.01 4.14
N TRP A 64 6.59 -12.65 3.92
CA TRP A 64 5.55 -12.66 4.95
C TRP A 64 5.41 -14.04 5.57
N ARG A 65 5.39 -15.11 4.76
CA ARG A 65 5.28 -16.51 5.21
C ARG A 65 6.43 -16.91 6.12
N THR A 66 7.67 -16.67 5.70
CA THR A 66 8.85 -16.97 6.50
C THR A 66 8.82 -16.22 7.84
N ASN A 67 8.43 -14.94 7.83
CA ASN A 67 8.31 -14.14 9.05
C ASN A 67 7.15 -14.59 9.96
N TYR A 68 6.02 -15.03 9.38
CA TYR A 68 4.87 -15.54 10.11
C TYR A 68 5.20 -16.87 10.79
N GLU A 69 5.72 -17.85 10.03
CA GLU A 69 6.09 -19.18 10.56
C GLU A 69 7.24 -19.07 11.58
N ALA A 70 8.23 -18.18 11.38
CA ALA A 70 9.30 -17.92 12.35
C ALA A 70 8.80 -17.30 13.68
N LYS A 71 7.67 -16.60 13.68
CA LYS A 71 7.02 -16.04 14.88
C LYS A 71 6.01 -17.02 15.53
N GLY A 72 6.07 -18.30 15.16
CA GLY A 72 5.16 -19.33 15.67
C GLY A 72 3.80 -19.38 14.98
N GLY A 73 3.63 -18.69 13.85
CA GLY A 73 2.49 -18.86 12.96
C GLY A 73 2.42 -20.28 12.42
N SER A 74 1.21 -20.81 12.25
CA SER A 74 0.99 -22.23 11.95
C SER A 74 -0.18 -22.41 10.98
N PRO A 75 -0.12 -23.38 10.05
CA PRO A 75 -1.26 -23.76 9.23
C PRO A 75 -2.41 -24.36 10.08
N GLU A 76 -2.20 -24.69 11.36
CA GLU A 76 -3.27 -25.14 12.26
C GLU A 76 -3.93 -23.99 13.04
N ILE A 77 -3.25 -22.83 13.23
CA ILE A 77 -3.71 -21.75 14.12
C ILE A 77 -3.77 -20.43 13.35
N LEU A 78 -4.97 -20.03 12.97
CA LEU A 78 -5.27 -18.70 12.46
C LEU A 78 -5.13 -17.67 13.58
N LYS A 79 -4.52 -16.52 13.28
CA LYS A 79 -4.32 -15.44 14.25
C LYS A 79 -4.36 -14.07 13.58
N PHE A 80 -5.19 -13.17 14.11
CA PHE A 80 -5.27 -11.76 13.69
C PHE A 80 -5.80 -10.87 14.83
N SER A 81 -5.69 -9.55 14.64
CA SER A 81 -6.04 -8.54 15.63
C SER A 81 -7.37 -7.85 15.30
N LEU A 82 -8.03 -7.32 16.33
CA LEU A 82 -9.24 -6.50 16.24
C LEU A 82 -8.98 -5.15 16.91
N GLY A 83 -9.63 -4.09 16.46
CA GLY A 83 -9.53 -2.77 17.09
C GLY A 83 -10.65 -1.80 16.72
N TYR A 84 -10.53 -0.57 17.20
CA TYR A 84 -11.48 0.50 16.89
C TYR A 84 -11.38 0.89 15.42
N SER A 85 -12.47 0.72 14.67
CA SER A 85 -12.56 1.17 13.29
C SER A 85 -13.38 2.46 13.21
N LYS A 86 -12.77 3.57 12.78
CA LYS A 86 -13.50 4.81 12.47
C LYS A 86 -14.54 4.65 11.34
N VAL A 87 -14.54 3.51 10.65
CA VAL A 87 -15.47 3.14 9.58
C VAL A 87 -16.63 2.30 10.14
N LEU A 88 -16.33 1.27 10.93
CA LEU A 88 -17.31 0.28 11.40
C LEU A 88 -17.84 0.56 12.81
N SER A 89 -16.95 0.92 13.77
CA SER A 89 -17.27 1.08 15.18
C SER A 89 -18.18 2.29 15.45
N LYS A 90 -19.16 2.14 16.35
CA LYS A 90 -20.07 3.24 16.74
C LYS A 90 -19.56 4.09 17.90
N GLN A 91 -18.66 3.56 18.72
CA GLN A 91 -18.08 4.26 19.88
C GLN A 91 -16.56 4.33 19.73
N LEU A 92 -15.97 5.50 19.98
CA LEU A 92 -14.51 5.65 20.11
C LEU A 92 -14.01 4.83 21.30
N THR A 93 -12.94 4.05 21.11
CA THR A 93 -12.37 3.21 22.17
C THR A 93 -10.89 2.88 21.92
N GLN A 94 -10.14 2.71 23.00
CA GLN A 94 -8.77 2.17 22.97
C GLN A 94 -8.75 0.64 23.08
N ALA A 95 -9.92 -0.01 23.07
CA ALA A 95 -10.05 -1.45 23.05
C ALA A 95 -9.32 -2.07 21.84
N ARG A 96 -8.62 -3.17 22.10
CA ARG A 96 -7.99 -4.03 21.09
C ARG A 96 -8.22 -5.49 21.46
N GLY A 97 -8.42 -6.31 20.45
CA GLY A 97 -8.62 -7.75 20.56
C GLY A 97 -7.55 -8.53 19.80
N GLN A 98 -7.34 -9.77 20.19
CA GLN A 98 -6.58 -10.75 19.41
C GLN A 98 -7.37 -12.05 19.38
N LEU A 99 -7.65 -12.53 18.18
CA LEU A 99 -8.27 -13.83 17.94
C LEU A 99 -7.19 -14.86 17.63
N GLN A 100 -7.33 -16.06 18.19
CA GLN A 100 -6.62 -17.25 17.79
C GLN A 100 -7.65 -18.36 17.56
N PHE A 101 -7.63 -19.01 16.41
CA PHE A 101 -8.58 -20.05 16.03
C PHE A 101 -7.85 -21.27 15.47
N ASN A 102 -7.98 -22.40 16.15
CA ASN A 102 -7.38 -23.66 15.77
C ASN A 102 -8.28 -24.37 14.74
N LEU A 103 -7.86 -24.36 13.48
CA LEU A 103 -8.58 -24.92 12.34
C LEU A 103 -8.74 -26.45 12.40
N LYS A 104 -8.02 -27.10 13.32
CA LYS A 104 -8.03 -28.56 13.54
C LYS A 104 -8.99 -28.99 14.64
N SER A 105 -8.89 -28.35 15.82
CA SER A 105 -9.71 -28.69 16.99
C SER A 105 -11.05 -27.93 17.05
N GLY A 106 -11.15 -26.79 16.36
CA GLY A 106 -12.26 -25.85 16.52
C GLY A 106 -12.10 -24.92 17.74
N GLU A 107 -11.01 -25.04 18.51
CA GLU A 107 -10.72 -24.22 19.68
C GLU A 107 -10.50 -22.75 19.25
N LEU A 108 -11.23 -21.84 19.89
CA LEU A 108 -11.17 -20.41 19.65
C LEU A 108 -10.86 -19.69 20.97
N VAL A 109 -9.83 -18.85 20.92
CA VAL A 109 -9.35 -18.05 22.04
C VAL A 109 -9.34 -16.59 21.61
N PHE A 110 -10.10 -15.76 22.33
CA PHE A 110 -10.08 -14.31 22.18
C PHE A 110 -9.48 -13.66 23.43
N GLN A 111 -8.58 -12.70 23.23
CA GLN A 111 -7.96 -11.90 24.28
C GLN A 111 -8.20 -10.42 24.02
N ALA A 112 -8.55 -9.67 25.05
CA ALA A 112 -8.87 -8.24 24.97
C ALA A 112 -7.98 -7.40 25.90
N LYS A 113 -7.53 -6.23 25.42
CA LYS A 113 -6.87 -5.15 26.18
C LYS A 113 -7.58 -3.82 25.93
N GLY A 114 -7.53 -2.88 26.87
CA GLY A 114 -8.10 -1.53 26.72
C GLY A 114 -9.63 -1.44 26.78
N PHE A 115 -10.30 -2.45 27.34
CA PHE A 115 -11.76 -2.47 27.48
C PHE A 115 -12.23 -1.85 28.80
N ASP A 116 -13.31 -1.05 28.74
CA ASP A 116 -14.04 -0.63 29.93
C ASP A 116 -14.64 -1.84 30.66
N ALA A 117 -14.89 -1.70 31.97
CA ALA A 117 -15.47 -2.78 32.77
C ALA A 117 -16.93 -3.05 32.35
N GLY A 118 -17.25 -4.30 31.99
CA GLY A 118 -18.58 -4.67 31.50
C GLY A 118 -18.64 -6.05 30.87
N GLU A 119 -19.81 -6.42 30.33
CA GLU A 119 -20.00 -7.63 29.53
C GLU A 119 -20.02 -7.29 28.03
N TYR A 120 -19.44 -8.18 27.22
CA TYR A 120 -19.29 -8.03 25.78
C TYR A 120 -19.56 -9.37 25.08
N ASP A 121 -20.17 -9.31 23.89
CA ASP A 121 -20.48 -10.49 23.07
C ASP A 121 -19.55 -10.53 21.83
N LEU A 122 -18.99 -11.69 21.50
CA LEU A 122 -18.11 -11.91 20.35
C LEU A 122 -18.87 -12.62 19.21
N TRP A 123 -18.67 -12.17 17.98
CA TRP A 123 -19.43 -12.57 16.81
C TRP A 123 -18.55 -12.83 15.58
N LEU A 124 -18.96 -13.83 14.79
CA LEU A 124 -18.43 -14.16 13.46
C LEU A 124 -19.41 -13.63 12.38
N PHE A 125 -18.90 -13.07 11.30
CA PHE A 125 -19.67 -12.58 10.15
C PHE A 125 -19.19 -13.16 8.82
N ASP A 126 -20.15 -13.50 7.97
CA ASP A 126 -20.04 -13.85 6.55
C ASP A 126 -20.79 -12.75 5.77
N ASN A 127 -20.04 -11.85 5.16
CA ASN A 127 -20.53 -10.59 4.55
C ASN A 127 -21.18 -10.82 3.17
N LEU A 128 -21.22 -12.08 2.69
CA LEU A 128 -21.78 -12.49 1.40
C LEU A 128 -21.21 -11.67 0.23
N GLU A 129 -22.03 -11.30 -0.77
CA GLU A 129 -21.61 -10.39 -1.86
C GLU A 129 -21.78 -8.90 -1.49
N GLY A 130 -21.89 -8.58 -0.19
CA GLY A 130 -22.12 -7.24 0.36
C GLY A 130 -20.86 -6.38 0.51
N SER A 131 -20.95 -5.36 1.36
CA SER A 131 -19.81 -4.54 1.76
C SER A 131 -19.10 -5.10 3.01
N VAL A 132 -17.98 -4.51 3.45
CA VAL A 132 -17.36 -4.86 4.75
C VAL A 132 -18.15 -4.38 5.98
N LEU A 133 -19.26 -3.66 5.80
CA LEU A 133 -20.18 -3.41 6.91
C LEU A 133 -21.05 -4.65 7.15
N PRO A 134 -21.28 -5.04 8.41
CA PRO A 134 -22.39 -5.91 8.77
C PRO A 134 -23.71 -5.40 8.22
N GLU A 135 -24.44 -6.25 7.51
CA GLU A 135 -25.71 -5.95 6.86
C GLU A 135 -26.82 -6.91 7.30
N ALA A 136 -28.08 -6.45 7.17
CA ALA A 136 -29.26 -7.24 7.54
C ALA A 136 -29.56 -8.34 6.51
N GLY A 137 -28.79 -9.42 6.59
CA GLY A 137 -28.85 -10.57 5.67
C GLY A 137 -27.63 -11.50 5.77
N ASP A 138 -26.53 -10.99 6.32
CA ASP A 138 -25.29 -11.71 6.57
C ASP A 138 -25.49 -12.94 7.45
N LYS A 139 -24.63 -13.95 7.29
CA LYS A 139 -24.62 -15.06 8.24
C LYS A 139 -23.84 -14.61 9.47
N THR A 140 -24.49 -14.67 10.63
CA THR A 140 -23.89 -14.29 11.91
C THR A 140 -23.83 -15.48 12.85
N LEU A 141 -22.71 -15.65 13.57
CA LEU A 141 -22.59 -16.63 14.65
C LEU A 141 -22.14 -15.95 15.95
N HIS A 142 -22.96 -16.02 16.99
CA HIS A 142 -22.53 -15.70 18.36
C HIS A 142 -21.56 -16.77 18.85
N LEU A 143 -20.34 -16.35 19.17
CA LEU A 143 -19.25 -17.21 19.63
C LEU A 143 -19.24 -17.35 21.15
N GLY A 144 -19.76 -16.35 21.86
CA GLY A 144 -19.94 -16.35 23.31
C GLY A 144 -19.83 -14.97 23.93
N ARG A 145 -20.03 -14.93 25.24
CA ARG A 145 -19.92 -13.72 26.08
C ARG A 145 -18.65 -13.74 26.92
N PHE A 146 -18.03 -12.59 27.11
CA PHE A 146 -16.96 -12.40 28.07
C PHE A 146 -17.17 -11.17 28.94
N THR A 147 -16.62 -11.21 30.15
CA THR A 147 -16.53 -10.04 31.04
C THR A 147 -15.16 -9.39 30.86
N ALA A 148 -15.13 -8.07 30.72
CA ALA A 148 -13.92 -7.27 30.82
C ALA A 148 -13.79 -6.66 32.22
N ALA A 149 -12.60 -6.78 32.82
CA ALA A 149 -12.27 -6.21 34.12
C ALA A 149 -10.80 -5.77 34.15
N GLY A 150 -10.52 -4.62 34.76
CA GLY A 150 -9.15 -4.08 34.83
C GLY A 150 -8.50 -3.85 33.46
N GLY A 151 -9.29 -3.43 32.46
CA GLY A 151 -8.82 -3.23 31.08
C GLY A 151 -8.68 -4.51 30.25
N LYS A 152 -8.95 -5.71 30.80
CA LYS A 152 -8.67 -7.00 30.15
C LYS A 152 -9.92 -7.88 30.07
N GLY A 153 -10.03 -8.66 29.00
CA GLY A 153 -11.09 -9.66 28.82
C GLY A 153 -10.57 -10.91 28.11
N ARG A 154 -11.30 -12.03 28.24
CA ARG A 154 -10.95 -13.30 27.59
C ARG A 154 -12.20 -14.13 27.32
N LEU A 155 -12.27 -14.74 26.13
CA LEU A 155 -13.20 -15.82 25.80
C LEU A 155 -12.41 -17.05 25.35
N GLU A 156 -12.80 -18.22 25.83
CA GLU A 156 -12.38 -19.53 25.32
C GLU A 156 -13.65 -20.30 24.94
N THR A 157 -13.67 -20.89 23.76
CA THR A 157 -14.81 -21.68 23.27
C THR A 157 -14.33 -22.69 22.23
N THR A 158 -15.17 -23.67 21.89
CA THR A 158 -14.89 -24.63 20.81
C THR A 158 -16.03 -24.61 19.83
N LEU A 159 -15.72 -24.34 18.56
CA LEU A 159 -16.72 -24.27 17.49
C LEU A 159 -17.07 -25.67 16.99
N GLU A 160 -18.35 -25.90 16.71
CA GLU A 160 -18.83 -27.14 16.11
C GLU A 160 -18.86 -27.00 14.58
N ARG A 161 -18.18 -27.89 13.86
CA ARG A 161 -18.08 -27.87 12.39
C ARG A 161 -19.45 -27.81 11.70
N SER A 162 -20.41 -28.55 12.22
CA SER A 162 -21.80 -28.63 11.72
C SER A 162 -22.50 -27.27 11.69
N ARG A 163 -22.24 -26.39 12.68
CA ARG A 163 -22.85 -25.06 12.80
C ARG A 163 -22.29 -24.04 11.79
N LEU A 164 -21.24 -24.41 11.08
CA LEU A 164 -20.46 -23.51 10.22
C LEU A 164 -20.45 -23.94 8.74
N LEU A 165 -21.04 -25.08 8.37
CA LEU A 165 -21.05 -25.54 6.98
C LEU A 165 -21.66 -24.48 6.02
N GLY A 166 -20.85 -24.01 5.08
CA GLY A 166 -21.23 -22.96 4.12
C GLY A 166 -21.09 -21.53 4.63
N PHE A 167 -20.40 -21.32 5.76
CA PHE A 167 -20.00 -20.04 6.31
C PHE A 167 -18.57 -19.68 5.86
N ASN A 168 -18.32 -18.45 5.45
CA ASN A 168 -16.99 -17.86 5.33
C ASN A 168 -16.81 -16.79 6.42
N MET A 169 -15.70 -16.78 7.14
CA MET A 169 -15.38 -15.77 8.14
C MET A 169 -14.68 -14.59 7.46
N ASP A 170 -15.46 -13.58 7.12
CA ASP A 170 -14.93 -12.34 6.56
C ASP A 170 -14.51 -11.37 7.68
N THR A 171 -15.36 -11.21 8.70
CA THR A 171 -15.15 -10.25 9.79
C THR A 171 -15.46 -10.87 11.17
N VAL A 172 -14.73 -10.43 12.20
CA VAL A 172 -15.01 -10.74 13.60
C VAL A 172 -15.27 -9.46 14.37
N ILE A 173 -16.35 -9.45 15.15
CA ILE A 173 -16.87 -8.26 15.81
C ILE A 173 -17.07 -8.53 17.30
N VAL A 174 -16.77 -7.51 18.11
CA VAL A 174 -17.23 -7.40 19.49
C VAL A 174 -18.35 -6.36 19.56
N SER A 175 -19.45 -6.69 20.23
CA SER A 175 -20.48 -5.73 20.67
C SER A 175 -20.54 -5.70 22.20
N LYS A 176 -21.20 -4.71 22.79
CA LYS A 176 -21.57 -4.81 24.22
C LYS A 176 -22.65 -5.87 24.38
N ALA A 177 -22.70 -6.47 25.56
CA ALA A 177 -23.58 -7.58 25.84
C ALA A 177 -25.07 -7.26 25.58
N GLY A 178 -25.71 -8.07 24.74
CA GLY A 178 -27.13 -7.92 24.38
C GLY A 178 -27.45 -6.81 23.37
N GLU A 179 -26.47 -6.05 22.89
CA GLU A 179 -26.65 -5.13 21.75
C GLU A 179 -26.56 -5.90 20.42
N ASN A 180 -27.33 -5.47 19.41
CA ASN A 180 -27.23 -6.03 18.05
C ASN A 180 -25.83 -5.71 17.47
N PRO A 181 -25.02 -6.72 17.08
CA PRO A 181 -23.68 -6.50 16.53
C PRO A 181 -23.67 -5.78 15.17
N VAL A 182 -24.78 -5.78 14.42
CA VAL A 182 -24.92 -5.00 13.18
C VAL A 182 -25.03 -3.50 13.50
N ASP A 183 -25.86 -3.16 14.48
CA ASP A 183 -26.13 -1.77 14.84
C ASP A 183 -25.01 -1.17 15.71
N ASN A 184 -24.36 -1.97 16.57
CA ASN A 184 -23.44 -1.51 17.61
C ASN A 184 -22.10 -2.28 17.63
N VAL A 185 -21.36 -2.19 16.52
CA VAL A 185 -19.95 -2.61 16.45
C VAL A 185 -19.12 -1.80 17.46
N PHE A 186 -18.43 -2.48 18.37
CA PHE A 186 -17.48 -1.86 19.32
C PHE A 186 -16.05 -1.90 18.79
N ILE A 187 -15.54 -3.10 18.51
CA ILE A 187 -14.29 -3.31 17.75
C ILE A 187 -14.49 -4.40 16.70
N ALA A 188 -13.72 -4.32 15.62
CA ALA A 188 -13.77 -5.26 14.50
C ALA A 188 -12.37 -5.64 14.02
N GLY A 189 -12.26 -6.71 13.25
CA GLY A 189 -11.03 -7.11 12.56
C GLY A 189 -11.29 -8.25 11.59
N THR A 190 -10.39 -8.40 10.61
CA THR A 190 -10.52 -9.31 9.46
C THR A 190 -9.14 -9.87 9.08
N PRO A 191 -9.04 -11.09 8.51
CA PRO A 191 -7.80 -11.57 7.89
C PRO A 191 -7.32 -10.66 6.74
N ASP A 192 -6.03 -10.30 6.74
CA ASP A 192 -5.41 -9.60 5.59
C ASP A 192 -5.20 -10.52 4.38
N LEU A 193 -4.88 -9.94 3.22
CA LEU A 193 -4.62 -10.70 1.99
C LEU A 193 -3.53 -11.76 2.15
N MET A 194 -2.44 -11.48 2.86
CA MET A 194 -1.31 -12.41 2.97
C MET A 194 -1.68 -13.61 3.84
N LEU A 195 -2.45 -13.39 4.90
CA LEU A 195 -3.04 -14.44 5.72
C LEU A 195 -4.02 -15.30 4.90
N LYS A 196 -4.93 -14.68 4.13
CA LYS A 196 -5.84 -15.39 3.21
C LYS A 196 -5.09 -16.22 2.17
N LEU A 197 -4.08 -15.63 1.51
CA LEU A 197 -3.23 -16.31 0.52
C LEU A 197 -2.40 -17.44 1.15
N TYR A 198 -1.91 -17.28 2.38
CA TYR A 198 -1.15 -18.32 3.07
C TYR A 198 -1.98 -19.58 3.31
N TYR A 199 -3.24 -19.45 3.76
CA TYR A 199 -4.10 -20.62 3.93
C TYR A 199 -4.68 -21.14 2.60
N ALA A 200 -4.85 -20.28 1.59
CA ALA A 200 -5.26 -20.72 0.24
C ALA A 200 -4.15 -21.45 -0.54
N ASP A 201 -2.87 -21.12 -0.32
CA ASP A 201 -1.68 -21.74 -0.94
C ASP A 201 -1.22 -23.04 -0.25
N LYS A 202 -2.03 -23.62 0.65
CA LYS A 202 -1.69 -24.86 1.36
C LYS A 202 -2.57 -26.03 0.87
N PRO A 203 -2.30 -26.63 -0.30
CA PRO A 203 -2.98 -27.84 -0.73
C PRO A 203 -2.34 -29.09 -0.11
N TRP A 204 -3.16 -30.08 0.21
CA TRP A 204 -2.77 -31.48 0.50
C TRP A 204 -2.28 -32.24 -0.76
N LEU A 205 -1.67 -31.53 -1.72
CA LEU A 205 -1.09 -32.04 -2.97
C LEU A 205 0.42 -32.28 -2.91
N THR A 206 1.07 -32.07 -1.75
CA THR A 206 2.46 -32.51 -1.51
C THR A 206 2.57 -33.97 -1.03
N THR A 207 1.48 -34.75 -1.10
CA THR A 207 1.47 -36.22 -0.89
C THR A 207 2.15 -37.00 -2.04
N ALA A 208 3.12 -36.38 -2.74
CA ALA A 208 3.76 -36.90 -3.94
C ALA A 208 5.22 -36.43 -4.14
N MET A 209 5.96 -36.11 -3.06
CA MET A 209 7.42 -36.25 -3.05
C MET A 209 7.81 -37.56 -2.35
N GLY A 210 7.25 -38.67 -2.85
CA GLY A 210 7.42 -40.02 -2.31
C GLY A 210 6.28 -40.97 -2.70
N ASP A 211 6.53 -41.76 -3.76
CA ASP A 211 5.83 -42.97 -4.20
C ASP A 211 4.27 -42.98 -4.28
N PHE A 212 3.75 -43.04 -5.51
CA PHE A 212 2.32 -43.00 -5.85
C PHE A 212 1.53 -44.31 -5.57
N LYS A 213 1.71 -44.92 -4.38
CA LYS A 213 1.03 -46.18 -4.01
C LYS A 213 0.52 -46.25 -2.55
N ASN A 214 -0.12 -45.20 -2.04
CA ASN A 214 -1.19 -45.32 -1.03
C ASN A 214 -1.89 -43.97 -0.74
N THR A 215 -3.02 -43.70 -1.38
CA THR A 215 -3.92 -42.60 -0.99
C THR A 215 -5.05 -43.12 -0.10
N GLY A 216 -4.87 -43.03 1.22
CA GLY A 216 -5.97 -43.10 2.17
C GLY A 216 -6.83 -41.82 2.13
N ALA A 217 -8.09 -41.91 2.57
CA ALA A 217 -9.04 -40.81 2.50
C ALA A 217 -8.67 -39.59 3.38
N ASP A 218 -9.08 -38.40 2.93
CA ASP A 218 -9.17 -37.09 3.58
C ASP A 218 -8.17 -36.69 4.68
N LYS A 219 -7.35 -35.68 4.36
CA LYS A 219 -6.51 -34.93 5.32
C LYS A 219 -6.64 -33.40 5.20
N GLY A 220 -7.83 -32.89 4.90
CA GLY A 220 -8.15 -31.46 5.04
C GLY A 220 -8.43 -31.09 6.51
N PHE A 221 -8.15 -29.86 6.93
CA PHE A 221 -8.52 -29.43 8.28
C PHE A 221 -10.04 -29.25 8.40
N PRO A 222 -10.69 -29.67 9.51
CA PRO A 222 -12.14 -29.64 9.62
C PRO A 222 -12.78 -28.26 9.41
N PHE A 223 -12.09 -27.17 9.75
CA PHE A 223 -12.62 -25.80 9.75
C PHE A 223 -12.04 -24.89 8.66
N GLU A 224 -11.17 -25.38 7.79
CA GLU A 224 -10.47 -24.57 6.77
C GLU A 224 -11.41 -23.83 5.80
N PHE A 225 -12.59 -24.41 5.51
CA PHE A 225 -13.58 -23.81 4.64
C PHE A 225 -14.07 -22.43 5.11
N LEU A 226 -13.83 -22.06 6.38
CA LEU A 226 -14.15 -20.76 6.94
C LEU A 226 -13.26 -19.63 6.44
N LEU A 227 -12.11 -19.92 5.86
CA LEU A 227 -11.21 -18.85 5.45
C LEU A 227 -11.62 -18.27 4.11
N PRO A 228 -11.78 -16.93 3.99
CA PRO A 228 -12.09 -16.30 2.72
C PRO A 228 -11.00 -16.64 1.71
N LYS A 229 -11.38 -17.37 0.68
CA LYS A 229 -10.46 -17.74 -0.39
C LYS A 229 -10.24 -16.52 -1.25
N ALA A 230 -9.00 -16.05 -1.32
CA ALA A 230 -8.61 -14.98 -2.22
C ALA A 230 -9.19 -15.27 -3.62
N ALA A 231 -9.94 -14.32 -4.17
CA ALA A 231 -10.71 -14.54 -5.38
C ALA A 231 -9.81 -15.12 -6.49
N GLN A 232 -10.29 -16.15 -7.19
CA GLN A 232 -9.59 -16.95 -8.21
C GLN A 232 -8.62 -18.07 -7.73
N ALA A 233 -8.35 -18.25 -6.42
CA ALA A 233 -7.33 -19.22 -5.94
C ALA A 233 -7.70 -20.74 -6.05
N HIS A 234 -8.90 -21.10 -6.50
CA HIS A 234 -9.51 -22.41 -6.19
C HIS A 234 -8.92 -23.67 -6.86
N THR A 235 -8.09 -23.59 -7.91
CA THR A 235 -7.86 -24.77 -8.79
C THR A 235 -6.48 -24.92 -9.45
N ARG A 236 -5.46 -24.10 -9.11
CA ARG A 236 -4.17 -24.10 -9.84
C ARG A 236 -2.97 -24.42 -8.95
N SER A 237 -2.10 -25.32 -9.44
CA SER A 237 -0.78 -25.62 -8.86
C SER A 237 0.28 -24.54 -9.15
N ASP A 238 -0.08 -23.51 -9.92
CA ASP A 238 0.69 -22.29 -10.12
C ASP A 238 -0.22 -21.08 -9.78
N LEU A 239 0.16 -20.31 -8.76
CA LEU A 239 -0.54 -19.10 -8.37
C LEU A 239 -0.33 -17.92 -9.33
N THR A 240 0.64 -17.98 -10.26
CA THR A 240 0.99 -16.85 -11.14
C THR A 240 -0.22 -16.24 -11.87
N PRO A 241 -1.12 -17.03 -12.51
CA PRO A 241 -2.29 -16.47 -13.20
C PRO A 241 -3.35 -15.92 -12.25
N VAL A 242 -3.45 -16.48 -11.03
CA VAL A 242 -4.37 -16.04 -9.98
C VAL A 242 -3.94 -14.68 -9.46
N LEU A 243 -2.68 -14.55 -9.06
CA LEU A 243 -2.09 -13.29 -8.59
C LEU A 243 -2.08 -12.23 -9.70
N GLY A 244 -1.81 -12.60 -10.95
CA GLY A 244 -1.91 -11.70 -12.10
C GLY A 244 -3.32 -11.13 -12.31
N SER A 245 -4.35 -11.97 -12.21
CA SER A 245 -5.75 -11.52 -12.29
C SER A 245 -6.12 -10.64 -11.09
N LEU A 246 -5.68 -10.99 -9.88
CA LEU A 246 -5.95 -10.21 -8.67
C LEU A 246 -5.30 -8.82 -8.71
N VAL A 247 -4.03 -8.73 -9.13
CA VAL A 247 -3.31 -7.46 -9.34
C VAL A 247 -3.98 -6.62 -10.43
N ALA A 248 -4.40 -7.23 -11.55
CA ALA A 248 -5.08 -6.51 -12.62
C ALA A 248 -6.46 -5.98 -12.20
N LYS A 249 -7.24 -6.77 -11.44
CA LYS A 249 -8.50 -6.33 -10.81
C LYS A 249 -8.24 -5.18 -9.83
N GLY A 250 -7.21 -5.30 -8.99
CA GLY A 250 -6.79 -4.27 -8.04
C GLY A 250 -6.46 -2.95 -8.71
N ARG A 251 -5.65 -2.99 -9.77
CA ARG A 251 -5.36 -1.83 -10.61
C ARG A 251 -6.63 -1.21 -11.20
N HIS A 252 -7.54 -2.03 -11.72
CA HIS A 252 -8.79 -1.53 -12.29
C HIS A 252 -9.61 -0.77 -11.24
N ILE A 253 -9.81 -1.34 -10.06
CA ILE A 253 -10.53 -0.70 -8.95
C ILE A 253 -9.81 0.59 -8.51
N PHE A 254 -8.50 0.52 -8.26
CA PHE A 254 -7.70 1.64 -7.77
C PHE A 254 -7.80 2.90 -8.64
N HIS A 255 -7.84 2.74 -9.98
CA HIS A 255 -7.89 3.87 -10.90
C HIS A 255 -9.31 4.26 -11.36
N ASN A 256 -10.30 3.35 -11.31
CA ASN A 256 -11.62 3.58 -11.92
C ASN A 256 -12.82 3.50 -10.94
N GLU A 257 -12.70 2.86 -9.79
CA GLU A 257 -13.81 2.78 -8.83
C GLU A 257 -13.86 4.05 -7.97
N THR A 258 -15.07 4.63 -7.90
CA THR A 258 -15.39 5.86 -7.16
C THR A 258 -16.09 5.58 -5.83
N PHE A 259 -16.38 4.30 -5.57
CA PHE A 259 -17.13 3.81 -4.42
C PHE A 259 -18.46 4.55 -4.24
N ALA A 260 -19.16 4.79 -5.36
CA ALA A 260 -20.40 5.57 -5.42
C ALA A 260 -20.30 6.95 -4.72
N GLY A 261 -19.10 7.52 -4.67
CA GLY A 261 -18.75 8.71 -3.93
C GLY A 261 -18.83 10.01 -4.74
N ASN A 262 -17.89 10.92 -4.50
CA ASN A 262 -17.78 12.24 -5.12
C ASN A 262 -17.08 12.26 -6.49
N GLY A 263 -16.75 11.08 -7.05
CA GLY A 263 -16.08 10.94 -8.34
C GLY A 263 -14.56 10.81 -8.27
N ARG A 264 -13.95 11.00 -7.08
CA ARG A 264 -12.54 10.64 -6.85
C ARG A 264 -12.36 9.12 -6.84
N THR A 265 -11.16 8.69 -7.21
CA THR A 265 -10.64 7.30 -7.12
C THR A 265 -9.30 7.32 -6.38
N CYS A 266 -8.72 6.17 -6.01
CA CYS A 266 -7.38 6.17 -5.39
C CYS A 266 -6.33 6.81 -6.32
N GLY A 267 -6.46 6.55 -7.63
CA GLY A 267 -5.69 7.18 -8.70
C GLY A 267 -5.92 8.70 -8.88
N THR A 268 -6.79 9.35 -8.09
CA THR A 268 -6.91 10.82 -8.09
C THR A 268 -5.79 11.50 -7.28
N CYS A 269 -5.25 10.83 -6.27
CA CYS A 269 -4.08 11.30 -5.53
C CYS A 269 -2.83 10.46 -5.87
N HIS A 270 -2.99 9.15 -6.08
CA HIS A 270 -1.88 8.26 -6.41
C HIS A 270 -1.76 8.04 -7.92
N ARG A 271 -1.27 9.08 -8.61
CA ARG A 271 -1.22 9.14 -10.08
C ARG A 271 -0.17 8.19 -10.66
N ALA A 272 -0.60 7.19 -11.43
CA ALA A 272 0.31 6.24 -12.06
C ALA A 272 1.24 6.84 -13.14
N ASP A 273 0.98 8.05 -13.63
CA ASP A 273 1.90 8.80 -14.50
C ASP A 273 2.62 9.97 -13.80
N ASN A 274 2.70 9.91 -12.46
CA ASN A 274 3.44 10.81 -11.57
C ASN A 274 3.83 10.08 -10.26
N ASN A 275 4.54 8.96 -10.37
CA ASN A 275 5.12 8.19 -9.25
C ASN A 275 4.16 7.84 -8.09
N PHE A 276 2.87 7.69 -8.37
CA PHE A 276 1.82 7.44 -7.38
C PHE A 276 1.70 8.52 -6.30
N THR A 277 1.97 9.78 -6.64
CA THR A 277 1.89 10.95 -5.75
C THR A 277 1.37 12.21 -6.49
N LEU A 278 1.28 13.34 -5.78
CA LEU A 278 0.95 14.67 -6.30
C LEU A 278 2.03 15.69 -5.94
N ASP A 279 2.39 16.53 -6.91
CA ASP A 279 3.19 17.73 -6.73
C ASP A 279 2.48 18.96 -7.35
N PRO A 280 2.84 20.20 -6.97
CA PRO A 280 2.20 21.41 -7.50
C PRO A 280 2.26 21.57 -9.03
N ASN A 281 3.32 21.10 -9.70
CA ASN A 281 3.45 21.20 -11.15
C ASN A 281 2.53 20.21 -11.87
N TYR A 282 2.41 18.98 -11.36
CA TYR A 282 1.42 18.03 -11.87
C TYR A 282 0.00 18.55 -11.65
N ILE A 283 -0.32 19.04 -10.45
CA ILE A 283 -1.66 19.61 -10.13
C ILE A 283 -1.99 20.79 -11.06
N MET A 284 -1.02 21.66 -11.36
CA MET A 284 -1.19 22.76 -12.31
C MET A 284 -1.51 22.29 -13.75
N SER A 285 -1.12 21.07 -14.12
CA SER A 285 -1.39 20.50 -15.45
C SER A 285 -2.78 19.88 -15.61
N LEU A 286 -3.50 19.64 -14.50
CA LEU A 286 -4.80 18.96 -14.50
C LEU A 286 -5.93 19.88 -15.03
N PRO A 287 -6.92 19.32 -15.75
CA PRO A 287 -8.08 20.08 -16.18
C PRO A 287 -8.92 20.54 -14.97
N PRO A 288 -9.61 21.70 -15.03
CA PRO A 288 -10.48 22.17 -13.94
C PRO A 288 -11.62 21.21 -13.56
N THR A 289 -11.90 20.20 -14.39
CA THR A 289 -12.90 19.15 -14.15
C THR A 289 -12.32 17.87 -13.52
N ASP A 290 -11.03 17.83 -13.17
CA ASP A 290 -10.45 16.67 -12.48
C ASP A 290 -11.07 16.52 -11.07
N PRO A 291 -11.46 15.30 -10.63
CA PRO A 291 -12.05 15.06 -9.31
C PRO A 291 -11.20 15.52 -8.11
N LEU A 292 -9.90 15.75 -8.29
CA LEU A 292 -9.07 16.41 -7.28
C LEU A 292 -9.67 17.77 -6.85
N PHE A 293 -10.23 18.53 -7.80
CA PHE A 293 -10.81 19.86 -7.58
C PHE A 293 -12.28 19.86 -7.15
N VAL A 294 -12.82 18.73 -6.67
CA VAL A 294 -14.24 18.65 -6.27
C VAL A 294 -14.61 19.64 -5.17
N ALA A 295 -13.70 19.95 -4.23
CA ALA A 295 -13.91 20.96 -3.19
C ALA A 295 -14.07 22.39 -3.74
N GLU A 296 -13.50 22.69 -4.90
CA GLU A 296 -13.61 24.01 -5.57
C GLU A 296 -14.95 24.17 -6.33
N THR A 297 -15.66 23.06 -6.59
CA THR A 297 -16.80 23.02 -7.53
C THR A 297 -18.10 22.54 -6.88
N ASN A 298 -18.04 21.79 -5.77
CA ASN A 298 -19.19 21.28 -5.04
C ASN A 298 -19.29 21.93 -3.64
N PRO A 299 -20.28 22.82 -3.39
CA PRO A 299 -20.46 23.46 -2.09
C PRO A 299 -20.63 22.50 -0.90
N ALA A 300 -21.14 21.28 -1.11
CA ALA A 300 -21.28 20.28 -0.05
C ALA A 300 -19.94 19.65 0.39
N LEU A 301 -18.85 19.97 -0.31
CA LEU A 301 -17.49 19.48 -0.10
C LEU A 301 -16.45 20.62 -0.07
N ALA A 302 -16.88 21.86 0.16
CA ALA A 302 -15.99 23.03 0.20
C ALA A 302 -14.89 22.92 1.28
N GLU A 303 -15.14 22.13 2.32
CA GLU A 303 -14.22 21.84 3.44
C GLU A 303 -13.49 20.49 3.27
N LEU A 304 -13.64 19.78 2.15
CA LEU A 304 -12.96 18.50 1.92
C LEU A 304 -11.44 18.68 1.73
N GLU A 305 -11.02 19.84 1.25
CA GLU A 305 -9.63 20.25 1.04
C GLU A 305 -9.48 21.76 1.27
N ASN A 306 -8.26 22.23 1.50
CA ASN A 306 -7.93 23.65 1.33
C ASN A 306 -7.35 23.88 -0.08
N PRO A 307 -8.04 24.57 -1.01
CA PRO A 307 -7.57 24.74 -2.38
C PRO A 307 -6.22 25.47 -2.51
N VAL A 308 -5.87 26.34 -1.56
CA VAL A 308 -4.60 27.07 -1.56
C VAL A 308 -3.45 26.11 -1.26
N LEU A 309 -3.60 25.27 -0.23
CA LEU A 309 -2.58 24.30 0.18
C LEU A 309 -2.45 23.14 -0.82
N MET A 310 -3.58 22.62 -1.32
CA MET A 310 -3.62 21.61 -2.37
C MET A 310 -2.91 22.11 -3.64
N ARG A 311 -3.30 23.27 -4.20
CA ARG A 311 -2.72 23.74 -5.47
C ARG A 311 -1.27 24.20 -5.38
N LYS A 312 -0.85 24.81 -4.26
CA LYS A 312 0.51 25.39 -4.13
C LYS A 312 1.54 24.46 -3.48
N HIS A 313 1.10 23.53 -2.65
CA HIS A 313 1.99 22.64 -1.90
C HIS A 313 1.69 21.15 -2.09
N GLY A 314 0.65 20.75 -2.83
CA GLY A 314 0.28 19.33 -2.96
C GLY A 314 -0.19 18.70 -1.65
N LEU A 315 -0.66 19.52 -0.71
CA LEU A 315 -1.11 19.10 0.62
C LEU A 315 -2.61 18.77 0.62
N ILE A 316 -2.95 17.64 1.20
CA ILE A 316 -4.29 17.08 1.30
C ILE A 316 -4.74 17.09 2.77
N LEU A 317 -6.01 17.43 3.00
CA LEU A 317 -6.60 17.50 4.34
C LEU A 317 -6.92 16.10 4.86
N THR A 318 -6.41 15.78 6.06
CA THR A 318 -6.63 14.49 6.71
C THR A 318 -7.12 14.64 8.16
N ASN A 319 -8.09 13.80 8.54
CA ASN A 319 -8.63 13.68 9.89
C ASN A 319 -8.18 12.34 10.50
N VAL A 320 -6.92 12.29 10.94
CA VAL A 320 -6.30 11.10 11.55
C VAL A 320 -6.20 11.22 13.07
N ASP A 321 -5.97 12.44 13.57
CA ASP A 321 -5.87 12.79 14.99
C ASP A 321 -7.21 12.71 15.75
N GLY A 322 -8.33 12.79 15.03
CA GLY A 322 -9.67 12.73 15.61
C GLY A 322 -10.73 13.45 14.78
N PRO A 323 -12.01 13.42 15.22
CA PRO A 323 -13.05 14.23 14.61
C PRO A 323 -12.79 15.73 14.87
N ASN A 324 -12.89 16.55 13.82
CA ASN A 324 -12.67 18.00 13.83
C ASN A 324 -11.21 18.46 14.09
N VAL A 325 -10.22 17.58 13.92
CA VAL A 325 -8.81 17.97 13.81
C VAL A 325 -8.40 17.83 12.36
N ASP A 326 -8.16 18.97 11.70
CA ASP A 326 -7.72 19.05 10.31
C ASP A 326 -6.20 19.26 10.28
N ILE A 327 -5.45 18.23 9.86
CA ILE A 327 -4.03 18.35 9.54
C ILE A 327 -3.82 18.20 8.03
N PHE A 328 -2.69 18.69 7.53
CA PHE A 328 -2.36 18.70 6.11
C PHE A 328 -1.12 17.86 5.83
N ARG A 329 -1.29 16.78 5.06
CA ARG A 329 -0.21 15.87 4.67
C ARG A 329 0.02 15.85 3.17
N SER A 330 1.26 15.64 2.77
CA SER A 330 1.64 15.31 1.40
C SER A 330 1.15 13.91 1.04
N VAL A 331 0.98 13.62 -0.25
CA VAL A 331 0.58 12.29 -0.71
C VAL A 331 1.81 11.38 -0.77
N PRO A 332 2.00 10.39 0.13
CA PRO A 332 3.13 9.48 0.01
C PRO A 332 2.94 8.60 -1.24
N HIS A 333 4.04 8.29 -1.95
CA HIS A 333 3.97 7.32 -3.05
C HIS A 333 3.58 5.93 -2.52
N THR A 334 2.87 5.13 -3.33
CA THR A 334 2.53 3.74 -2.97
C THR A 334 3.53 2.70 -3.51
N LEU A 335 4.68 3.15 -4.03
CA LEU A 335 5.74 2.29 -4.54
C LEU A 335 6.50 1.59 -3.39
N ALA A 336 6.97 0.37 -3.65
CA ALA A 336 7.88 -0.43 -2.80
C ALA A 336 7.35 -0.83 -1.41
N LEU A 337 6.04 -0.70 -1.15
CA LEU A 337 5.40 -1.07 0.12
C LEU A 337 5.74 -2.49 0.58
N SER A 338 5.83 -3.47 -0.33
CA SER A 338 6.22 -4.85 -0.02
C SER A 338 7.60 -4.98 0.67
N THR A 339 8.47 -3.97 0.55
CA THR A 339 9.78 -3.91 1.21
C THR A 339 9.78 -3.07 2.50
N THR A 340 8.79 -2.20 2.71
CA THR A 340 8.77 -1.18 3.79
C THR A 340 7.54 -1.22 4.69
N ILE A 341 6.59 -2.14 4.49
CA ILE A 341 5.33 -2.19 5.24
C ILE A 341 5.46 -2.82 6.65
N ALA A 342 6.50 -3.62 6.87
CA ALA A 342 6.77 -4.20 8.18
C ALA A 342 7.22 -3.11 9.17
N LYS A 343 6.61 -3.05 10.34
CA LYS A 343 6.95 -2.13 11.45
C LYS A 343 8.09 -2.67 12.33
N GLU A 344 8.82 -1.77 13.00
CA GLU A 344 9.69 -2.18 14.11
C GLU A 344 8.85 -2.75 15.27
N THR A 345 9.39 -3.72 16.01
CA THR A 345 8.79 -4.22 17.26
C THR A 345 9.85 -4.40 18.32
N ILE A 346 9.51 -4.22 19.59
CA ILE A 346 10.47 -4.39 20.71
C ILE A 346 11.16 -5.75 20.64
N ALA A 347 10.41 -6.82 20.31
CA ALA A 347 10.96 -8.17 20.14
C ALA A 347 11.96 -8.31 18.97
N ALA A 348 11.81 -7.52 17.91
CA ALA A 348 12.75 -7.45 16.79
C ALA A 348 13.89 -6.42 17.01
N GLY A 349 14.01 -5.85 18.21
CA GLY A 349 14.97 -4.79 18.50
C GLY A 349 14.56 -3.40 18.01
N GLY A 350 13.25 -3.13 17.90
CA GLY A 350 12.68 -1.79 17.79
C GLY A 350 12.88 -0.95 19.06
N GLU A 351 12.41 0.30 19.02
CA GLU A 351 12.64 1.30 20.08
C GLU A 351 11.36 1.65 20.86
N PHE A 352 10.20 1.58 20.22
CA PHE A 352 8.91 2.01 20.79
C PHE A 352 7.95 0.84 20.98
N ALA A 353 7.15 0.88 22.04
CA ALA A 353 6.15 -0.17 22.33
C ALA A 353 4.83 0.10 21.58
N GLU A 354 4.58 1.37 21.29
CA GLU A 354 3.47 1.95 20.55
C GLU A 354 3.42 1.46 19.09
N ASP A 355 4.57 1.08 18.52
CA ASP A 355 4.61 0.40 17.22
C ASP A 355 3.84 -0.93 17.24
N GLU A 356 3.54 -1.53 18.41
CA GLU A 356 2.69 -2.72 18.47
C GLU A 356 1.21 -2.45 18.16
N ASP A 357 0.75 -1.19 18.16
CA ASP A 357 -0.69 -0.85 18.09
C ASP A 357 -1.28 -0.71 16.66
N PHE A 358 -0.45 -0.72 15.62
CA PHE A 358 -0.85 -0.79 14.20
C PHE A 358 -0.26 -2.02 13.51
N ALA A 359 -0.97 -2.71 12.61
CA ALA A 359 -0.45 -3.90 11.95
C ALA A 359 0.68 -3.59 10.95
N HIS A 360 0.54 -2.51 10.17
CA HIS A 360 1.41 -2.17 9.04
C HIS A 360 1.85 -0.69 9.06
N ALA A 361 3.11 -0.42 8.74
CA ALA A 361 3.66 0.93 8.60
C ALA A 361 3.08 1.64 7.36
N THR A 362 1.86 2.13 7.48
CA THR A 362 1.04 2.70 6.41
C THR A 362 0.95 4.22 6.50
N GLY A 363 0.81 4.88 5.35
CA GLY A 363 0.84 6.34 5.27
C GLY A 363 2.11 6.93 5.88
N TRP A 364 2.01 8.14 6.42
CA TRP A 364 3.15 8.86 6.99
C TRP A 364 3.54 8.44 8.41
N SER A 365 2.72 7.70 9.15
CA SER A 365 2.93 7.47 10.60
C SER A 365 2.35 6.15 11.14
N GLY A 366 1.61 5.37 10.34
CA GLY A 366 0.86 4.19 10.81
C GLY A 366 -0.53 4.52 11.36
N ASP A 367 -0.92 5.80 11.40
CA ASP A 367 -2.29 6.23 11.67
C ASP A 367 -3.19 6.14 10.42
N GLY A 368 -4.42 6.66 10.53
CA GLY A 368 -5.38 6.76 9.42
C GLY A 368 -6.05 5.43 9.07
N ALA A 369 -5.37 4.30 9.28
CA ALA A 369 -5.88 2.94 9.22
C ALA A 369 -6.82 2.63 10.40
N PRO A 370 -8.14 2.42 10.18
CA PRO A 370 -9.02 1.86 11.19
C PRO A 370 -8.63 0.46 11.67
N GLY A 371 -9.28 0.01 12.75
CA GLY A 371 -9.35 -1.39 13.16
C GLY A 371 -8.03 -1.91 13.70
N SER A 372 -7.41 -2.87 12.98
CA SER A 372 -6.11 -3.44 13.33
C SER A 372 -4.91 -2.59 12.89
N GLY A 373 -5.13 -1.52 12.09
CA GLY A 373 -4.05 -0.71 11.53
C GLY A 373 -3.37 -1.36 10.32
N SER A 374 -4.13 -2.13 9.53
CA SER A 374 -3.63 -2.84 8.34
C SER A 374 -3.70 -1.99 7.06
N LEU A 375 -3.04 -2.45 5.99
CA LEU A 375 -3.11 -1.80 4.66
C LEU A 375 -4.50 -1.95 4.02
N ARG A 376 -5.13 -3.11 4.24
CA ARG A 376 -6.55 -3.35 3.98
C ARG A 376 -7.42 -2.24 4.59
N GLU A 377 -7.35 -2.07 5.91
CA GLU A 377 -8.20 -1.11 6.62
C GLU A 377 -7.83 0.35 6.29
N PHE A 378 -6.55 0.66 6.02
CA PHE A 378 -6.12 1.97 5.50
C PHE A 378 -6.88 2.36 4.23
N THR A 379 -7.21 1.41 3.36
CA THR A 379 -8.02 1.64 2.16
C THR A 379 -9.44 2.10 2.52
N GLU A 380 -10.09 1.49 3.50
CA GLU A 380 -11.41 1.93 4.00
C GLU A 380 -11.34 3.34 4.63
N GLY A 381 -10.29 3.60 5.40
CA GLY A 381 -9.99 4.90 6.00
C GLY A 381 -9.85 6.00 4.94
N ALA A 382 -9.13 5.72 3.86
CA ALA A 382 -8.94 6.63 2.73
C ALA A 382 -10.24 6.89 1.93
N ILE A 383 -11.06 5.85 1.69
CA ILE A 383 -12.36 5.99 1.03
C ILE A 383 -13.27 6.93 1.85
N LYS A 384 -13.39 6.69 3.16
CA LYS A 384 -14.18 7.56 4.07
C LYS A 384 -13.63 8.99 4.16
N GLN A 385 -12.30 9.16 4.06
CA GLN A 385 -11.65 10.47 4.16
C GLN A 385 -11.70 11.30 2.86
N HIS A 386 -11.66 10.67 1.68
CA HIS A 386 -11.45 11.42 0.43
C HIS A 386 -12.56 11.27 -0.62
N MET A 387 -13.39 10.24 -0.53
CA MET A 387 -14.45 9.96 -1.53
C MET A 387 -15.90 10.32 -1.14
N PRO A 388 -16.27 10.86 0.04
CA PRO A 388 -17.68 11.08 0.38
C PRO A 388 -18.30 12.23 -0.43
N LYS A 389 -19.61 12.15 -0.71
CA LYS A 389 -20.41 13.21 -1.36
C LYS A 389 -20.68 14.44 -0.48
N THR A 390 -20.66 14.30 0.84
CA THR A 390 -20.80 15.39 1.82
C THR A 390 -19.82 15.23 2.98
N MET A 391 -19.58 16.30 3.73
CA MET A 391 -18.72 16.28 4.93
C MET A 391 -19.26 15.42 6.09
N ASN A 392 -20.46 14.83 5.99
CA ASN A 392 -20.97 13.90 6.99
C ASN A 392 -20.26 12.53 6.96
N ARG A 393 -19.68 12.15 5.83
CA ARG A 393 -18.90 10.91 5.64
C ARG A 393 -19.67 9.63 6.04
N ILE A 394 -20.96 9.56 5.71
CA ILE A 394 -21.86 8.45 6.06
C ILE A 394 -21.80 7.34 5.00
N ALA A 395 -21.27 6.18 5.37
CA ALA A 395 -21.28 4.99 4.51
C ALA A 395 -22.73 4.57 4.14
N GLY A 396 -22.93 4.09 2.92
CA GLY A 396 -24.24 3.80 2.33
C GLY A 396 -24.97 5.02 1.74
N SER A 397 -24.62 6.26 2.14
CA SER A 397 -25.23 7.49 1.64
C SER A 397 -24.25 8.37 0.86
N ASP A 398 -23.12 8.71 1.47
CA ASP A 398 -22.09 9.56 0.89
C ASP A 398 -21.12 8.79 -0.02
N PHE A 399 -20.94 7.50 0.25
CA PHE A 399 -20.12 6.52 -0.48
C PHE A 399 -20.57 5.10 -0.08
N ARG A 400 -20.32 4.09 -0.92
CA ARG A 400 -20.36 2.67 -0.50
C ARG A 400 -19.02 2.27 0.07
N LEU A 401 -18.98 1.29 0.97
CA LEU A 401 -17.72 0.64 1.31
C LEU A 401 -17.29 -0.36 0.22
N PRO A 402 -16.00 -0.71 0.17
CA PRO A 402 -15.53 -1.80 -0.67
C PRO A 402 -16.08 -3.14 -0.14
N SER A 403 -16.16 -4.15 -1.00
CA SER A 403 -16.34 -5.54 -0.58
C SER A 403 -15.00 -6.20 -0.24
N ASP A 404 -15.04 -7.32 0.47
CA ASP A 404 -13.83 -8.05 0.86
C ASP A 404 -12.94 -8.43 -0.33
N ALA A 405 -13.55 -8.79 -1.47
CA ALA A 405 -12.87 -9.15 -2.70
C ALA A 405 -12.38 -7.95 -3.54
N GLU A 406 -12.79 -6.72 -3.19
CA GLU A 406 -12.21 -5.49 -3.74
C GLU A 406 -10.99 -5.07 -2.92
N LEU A 407 -11.08 -5.12 -1.59
CA LEU A 407 -9.95 -4.88 -0.69
C LEU A 407 -8.79 -5.86 -0.93
N ASP A 408 -9.07 -7.17 -1.07
CA ASP A 408 -8.06 -8.18 -1.43
C ASP A 408 -7.32 -7.82 -2.73
N ALA A 409 -8.05 -7.27 -3.71
CA ALA A 409 -7.49 -6.88 -4.99
C ALA A 409 -6.66 -5.59 -4.90
N ILE A 410 -7.14 -4.57 -4.20
CA ILE A 410 -6.41 -3.32 -3.96
C ILE A 410 -5.09 -3.60 -3.19
N GLU A 411 -5.15 -4.40 -2.14
CA GLU A 411 -3.98 -4.80 -1.34
C GLU A 411 -2.96 -5.57 -2.21
N ALA A 412 -3.42 -6.47 -3.07
CA ALA A 412 -2.57 -7.18 -4.03
C ALA A 412 -1.88 -6.23 -5.02
N TYR A 413 -2.60 -5.23 -5.54
CA TYR A 413 -2.03 -4.23 -6.43
C TYR A 413 -1.00 -3.38 -5.72
N LEU A 414 -1.33 -2.81 -4.55
CA LEU A 414 -0.41 -1.97 -3.75
C LEU A 414 0.88 -2.71 -3.39
N LEU A 415 0.80 -3.97 -2.95
CA LEU A 415 1.97 -4.79 -2.61
C LEU A 415 2.75 -5.29 -3.84
N SER A 416 2.24 -5.06 -5.05
CA SER A 416 2.91 -5.38 -6.31
C SER A 416 3.67 -4.19 -6.94
N LEU A 417 3.56 -2.97 -6.38
CA LEU A 417 4.14 -1.75 -6.93
C LEU A 417 5.61 -1.53 -6.56
N GLY A 418 6.39 -1.00 -7.51
CA GLY A 418 7.79 -0.58 -7.31
C GLY A 418 8.79 -1.75 -7.35
N ARG A 419 9.78 -1.70 -6.45
CA ARG A 419 10.77 -2.78 -6.24
C ARG A 419 10.30 -3.83 -5.23
N SER A 420 10.78 -5.05 -5.42
CA SER A 420 10.54 -6.23 -4.57
C SER A 420 11.66 -6.52 -3.58
N LYS A 421 12.82 -5.86 -3.73
CA LYS A 421 14.03 -6.04 -2.93
C LYS A 421 14.77 -4.70 -2.82
N ASP A 422 15.79 -4.61 -1.96
CA ASP A 422 16.72 -3.47 -1.98
C ASP A 422 17.79 -3.68 -3.07
N TYR A 423 18.36 -2.59 -3.57
CA TYR A 423 19.54 -2.66 -4.43
C TYR A 423 20.76 -3.11 -3.61
N PRO A 424 21.69 -3.91 -4.17
CA PRO A 424 22.94 -4.30 -3.51
C PRO A 424 23.96 -3.16 -3.59
N VAL A 425 23.70 -2.01 -2.93
CA VAL A 425 24.47 -0.76 -3.11
C VAL A 425 25.99 -0.96 -2.98
N TYR A 426 26.44 -1.79 -2.03
CA TYR A 426 27.85 -2.11 -1.84
C TYR A 426 28.53 -2.85 -3.02
N GLN A 427 27.76 -3.51 -3.88
CA GLN A 427 28.24 -4.19 -5.11
C GLN A 427 28.26 -3.26 -6.32
N ILE A 428 27.61 -2.10 -6.26
CA ILE A 428 27.47 -1.17 -7.37
C ILE A 428 28.60 -0.13 -7.30
N SER A 429 29.33 0.05 -8.38
CA SER A 429 30.33 1.11 -8.55
C SER A 429 29.85 2.08 -9.61
N PHE A 430 29.63 3.34 -9.25
CA PHE A 430 29.18 4.39 -10.16
C PHE A 430 30.35 4.97 -10.96
N HIS A 431 30.12 5.27 -12.23
CA HIS A 431 31.15 5.82 -13.12
C HIS A 431 31.40 7.32 -12.94
N ASP A 432 30.48 7.99 -12.24
CA ASP A 432 30.63 9.39 -11.86
C ASP A 432 31.28 9.51 -10.46
N PRO A 433 32.45 10.16 -10.33
CA PRO A 433 33.14 10.28 -9.04
C PRO A 433 32.34 11.02 -7.96
N LEU A 434 31.43 11.93 -8.33
CA LEU A 434 30.58 12.65 -7.38
C LEU A 434 29.48 11.74 -6.82
N VAL A 435 28.92 10.88 -7.68
CA VAL A 435 27.91 9.87 -7.30
C VAL A 435 28.53 8.81 -6.40
N GLU A 436 29.73 8.31 -6.73
CA GLU A 436 30.45 7.34 -5.88
C GLU A 436 30.84 7.96 -4.52
N SER A 437 31.25 9.25 -4.50
CA SER A 437 31.50 9.97 -3.25
C SER A 437 30.22 10.09 -2.39
N GLY A 438 29.06 10.31 -3.02
CA GLY A 438 27.77 10.33 -2.35
C GLY A 438 27.39 8.98 -1.74
N LYS A 439 27.61 7.88 -2.46
CA LYS A 439 27.43 6.50 -1.96
C LYS A 439 28.27 6.26 -0.69
N VAL A 440 29.56 6.60 -0.71
CA VAL A 440 30.47 6.42 0.44
C VAL A 440 29.99 7.19 1.68
N LEU A 441 29.49 8.42 1.51
CA LEU A 441 28.89 9.20 2.59
C LEU A 441 27.59 8.58 3.13
N PHE A 442 26.82 7.92 2.26
CA PHE A 442 25.51 7.33 2.59
C PHE A 442 25.62 6.00 3.35
N ASP A 443 26.47 5.08 2.88
CA ASP A 443 26.48 3.64 3.24
C ASP A 443 26.84 3.33 4.71
N THR A 444 27.17 4.35 5.50
CA THR A 444 27.65 4.24 6.88
C THR A 444 26.52 4.48 7.90
N LYS A 445 26.52 3.71 8.99
CA LYS A 445 25.42 3.66 9.98
C LYS A 445 25.58 4.62 11.17
N THR A 446 26.82 5.03 11.47
CA THR A 446 27.21 5.82 12.65
C THR A 446 28.45 6.66 12.36
N ASN A 447 28.51 7.86 12.93
CA ASN A 447 29.71 8.70 12.95
C ASN A 447 30.91 7.90 13.51
N PRO A 448 32.08 7.92 12.84
CA PRO A 448 33.32 7.49 13.48
C PRO A 448 33.57 8.31 14.74
N VAL A 449 34.21 7.72 15.75
CA VAL A 449 34.55 8.41 17.00
C VAL A 449 36.05 8.64 17.06
N VAL A 450 36.46 9.89 17.30
CA VAL A 450 37.85 10.31 17.44
C VAL A 450 37.97 11.07 18.76
N ASP A 451 38.92 10.65 19.61
CA ASP A 451 39.15 11.22 20.95
C ASP A 451 37.91 11.27 21.87
N GLY A 452 36.92 10.40 21.61
CA GLY A 452 35.65 10.32 22.36
C GLY A 452 34.49 11.07 21.71
N GLU A 453 34.75 11.89 20.70
CA GLU A 453 33.76 12.75 20.03
C GLU A 453 33.40 12.25 18.61
N PRO A 454 32.21 12.56 18.08
CA PRO A 454 31.82 12.23 16.71
C PRO A 454 32.64 13.00 15.65
N ALA A 455 33.25 12.27 14.71
CA ALA A 455 33.96 12.83 13.57
C ALA A 455 33.00 13.17 12.42
N TYR A 456 32.38 14.35 12.52
CA TYR A 456 31.47 14.89 11.52
C TYR A 456 32.08 15.04 10.13
N GLY A 457 31.23 15.00 9.09
CA GLY A 457 31.63 15.17 7.69
C GLY A 457 32.36 13.96 7.09
N GLN A 458 32.51 12.85 7.80
CA GLN A 458 33.02 11.59 7.23
C GLN A 458 31.90 10.64 6.77
N THR A 459 30.66 10.92 7.20
CA THR A 459 29.45 10.11 6.96
C THR A 459 28.20 10.98 7.13
N ALA A 460 27.09 10.56 6.55
CA ALA A 460 25.77 11.15 6.71
C ALA A 460 24.80 10.31 7.58
N ASN A 461 25.24 9.15 8.11
CA ASN A 461 24.44 8.22 8.92
C ASN A 461 23.17 7.62 8.27
N CYS A 462 22.92 7.91 6.99
CA CYS A 462 21.64 7.63 6.31
C CYS A 462 21.28 6.14 6.30
N ASN A 463 22.25 5.25 6.07
CA ASN A 463 22.09 3.79 6.09
C ASN A 463 21.66 3.24 7.48
N GLY A 464 21.60 4.08 8.52
CA GLY A 464 20.97 3.76 9.80
C GLY A 464 19.46 3.53 9.71
N CYS A 465 18.72 4.47 9.11
CA CYS A 465 17.26 4.42 8.98
C CYS A 465 16.80 4.04 7.57
N HIS A 466 17.63 4.32 6.55
CA HIS A 466 17.36 4.06 5.14
C HIS A 466 18.33 3.02 4.58
N GLN A 467 18.23 1.76 5.05
CA GLN A 467 19.17 0.72 4.68
C GLN A 467 19.19 0.53 3.15
N ASN A 468 20.38 0.61 2.53
CA ASN A 468 20.56 0.56 1.07
C ASN A 468 19.64 1.54 0.31
N ALA A 469 19.38 2.72 0.87
CA ALA A 469 18.42 3.73 0.39
C ALA A 469 16.95 3.26 0.35
N GLY A 470 16.63 2.10 0.91
CA GLY A 470 15.25 1.68 1.20
C GLY A 470 14.64 2.42 2.40
N GLY A 471 13.44 2.01 2.82
CA GLY A 471 12.73 2.56 3.99
C GLY A 471 12.82 1.64 5.21
N ARG A 472 14.00 1.08 5.48
CA ARG A 472 14.22 0.07 6.52
C ARG A 472 15.41 0.39 7.41
N SER A 473 15.23 0.18 8.71
CA SER A 473 16.28 0.25 9.73
C SER A 473 17.30 -0.85 9.51
N SER A 474 18.58 -0.49 9.42
CA SER A 474 19.67 -1.48 9.29
C SER A 474 19.87 -2.33 10.54
N SER A 475 19.19 -2.01 11.65
CA SER A 475 19.16 -2.81 12.88
C SER A 475 18.10 -3.90 12.85
N THR A 476 16.86 -3.56 12.51
CA THR A 476 15.66 -4.43 12.68
C THR A 476 15.18 -5.06 11.37
N LYS A 477 15.61 -4.53 10.22
CA LYS A 477 15.14 -4.89 8.88
C LYS A 477 13.64 -4.61 8.66
N ALA A 478 13.07 -3.71 9.46
CA ALA A 478 11.72 -3.19 9.34
C ALA A 478 11.72 -1.66 9.24
N ASN A 479 10.58 -1.04 8.97
CA ASN A 479 10.42 0.39 8.82
C ASN A 479 10.45 1.10 10.18
N PRO A 480 11.44 1.99 10.42
CA PRO A 480 11.53 2.75 11.66
C PRO A 480 10.58 3.95 11.65
N THR A 481 9.73 4.07 12.67
CA THR A 481 9.00 5.30 12.99
C THR A 481 9.92 6.26 13.75
N ARG A 482 10.12 7.49 13.29
CA ARG A 482 11.06 8.46 13.90
C ARG A 482 10.52 9.88 13.92
N ASN A 483 10.84 10.62 14.98
CA ASN A 483 10.65 12.06 15.05
C ASN A 483 11.95 12.75 14.60
N THR A 484 11.99 13.20 13.34
CA THR A 484 13.15 13.90 12.74
C THR A 484 13.05 15.42 12.87
N GLY A 485 12.08 15.94 13.63
CA GLY A 485 11.94 17.37 13.90
C GLY A 485 11.42 18.23 12.75
N VAL A 486 10.83 17.64 11.70
CA VAL A 486 10.29 18.39 10.54
C VAL A 486 9.26 19.45 10.97
N GLU A 487 8.37 19.14 11.92
CA GLU A 487 7.43 20.13 12.47
C GLU A 487 8.08 21.23 13.33
N ASN A 488 9.35 21.07 13.72
CA ASN A 488 10.11 22.07 14.47
C ASN A 488 10.87 23.03 13.52
N MET A 489 10.71 22.90 12.19
CA MET A 489 11.32 23.82 11.23
C MET A 489 10.75 25.25 11.38
N LYS A 490 11.65 26.22 11.57
CA LYS A 490 11.30 27.61 11.95
C LYS A 490 10.41 28.35 10.96
N ILE A 491 10.45 28.00 9.66
CA ILE A 491 9.64 28.60 8.60
C ILE A 491 9.12 27.48 7.72
N HIS A 492 7.80 27.29 7.71
CA HIS A 492 7.13 26.31 6.83
C HIS A 492 6.38 27.06 5.72
N PRO A 493 6.68 26.84 4.42
CA PRO A 493 6.06 27.60 3.32
C PRO A 493 4.54 27.62 3.34
N ALA A 494 3.88 26.48 3.58
CA ALA A 494 2.42 26.40 3.69
C ALA A 494 1.85 27.28 4.84
N ARG A 495 2.54 27.37 5.99
CA ARG A 495 2.12 28.20 7.14
C ARG A 495 2.29 29.70 6.88
N LEU A 496 3.08 30.10 5.89
CA LEU A 496 3.12 31.50 5.44
C LEU A 496 1.89 31.89 4.60
N LEU A 497 1.18 30.90 4.03
CA LEU A 497 -0.04 31.11 3.26
C LEU A 497 -1.31 30.88 4.08
N VAL A 498 -1.27 29.96 5.03
CA VAL A 498 -2.36 29.59 5.95
C VAL A 498 -1.76 29.55 7.37
N PRO A 499 -1.68 30.70 8.08
CA PRO A 499 -0.99 30.80 9.38
C PRO A 499 -1.57 29.95 10.51
N ASP A 500 -2.83 29.54 10.37
CA ASP A 500 -3.61 28.67 11.25
C ASP A 500 -3.54 27.19 10.86
N MET A 501 -2.73 26.81 9.86
CA MET A 501 -2.51 25.41 9.49
C MET A 501 -1.86 24.64 10.66
N ALA A 502 -2.63 23.69 11.21
CA ALA A 502 -2.28 22.89 12.37
C ALA A 502 -0.94 22.16 12.25
N TYR A 503 -0.37 21.79 13.40
CA TYR A 503 0.83 20.97 13.50
C TYR A 503 0.46 19.50 13.58
N ASP A 504 1.10 18.69 12.74
CA ASP A 504 0.92 17.24 12.67
C ASP A 504 1.81 16.56 13.69
N GLY A 505 1.23 16.03 14.77
CA GLY A 505 1.99 15.33 15.80
C GLY A 505 2.31 13.88 15.46
N GLY A 506 2.09 13.42 14.23
CA GLY A 506 2.48 12.07 13.79
C GLY A 506 1.63 10.97 14.41
N PHE A 507 2.25 9.88 14.88
CA PHE A 507 1.49 8.73 15.37
C PHE A 507 0.78 8.99 16.71
N GLY A 508 -0.53 8.72 16.73
CA GLY A 508 -1.36 8.72 17.93
C GLY A 508 -2.31 9.92 18.04
N VAL A 509 -3.13 9.94 19.08
CA VAL A 509 -4.17 10.98 19.30
C VAL A 509 -4.02 11.69 20.65
N THR A 510 -2.88 11.54 21.31
CA THR A 510 -2.58 12.18 22.60
C THR A 510 -2.15 13.61 22.35
N GLU A 511 -2.77 14.57 23.05
CA GLU A 511 -2.41 15.99 22.96
C GLU A 511 -0.92 16.21 23.31
N SER A 512 -0.25 17.01 22.50
CA SER A 512 1.19 17.23 22.53
C SER A 512 1.53 18.67 22.12
N ALA A 513 2.80 19.06 22.27
CA ALA A 513 3.29 20.40 22.02
C ALA A 513 4.29 20.42 20.86
N CYS A 514 3.85 20.91 19.71
CA CYS A 514 4.60 20.96 18.46
C CYS A 514 5.07 22.39 18.11
N GLY A 515 5.79 22.46 16.99
CA GLY A 515 6.29 23.70 16.42
C GLY A 515 7.67 24.11 16.94
N PRO A 516 8.29 25.12 16.31
CA PRO A 516 9.68 25.52 16.60
C PRO A 516 9.95 25.92 18.06
N HIS A 517 8.90 26.29 18.80
CA HIS A 517 8.96 26.67 20.21
C HIS A 517 8.27 25.67 21.16
N ARG A 518 7.70 24.57 20.63
CA ARG A 518 6.89 23.60 21.38
C ARG A 518 5.78 24.25 22.22
N ASP A 519 5.06 25.18 21.59
CA ASP A 519 3.98 25.97 22.17
C ASP A 519 2.65 25.86 21.40
N GLN A 520 2.63 25.10 20.29
CA GLN A 520 1.45 24.85 19.47
C GLN A 520 0.82 23.50 19.82
N VAL A 521 -0.50 23.46 19.93
CA VAL A 521 -1.23 22.20 20.17
C VAL A 521 -1.17 21.32 18.91
N CYS A 522 -0.86 20.04 19.12
CA CYS A 522 -0.91 18.97 18.12
C CYS A 522 -1.32 17.65 18.80
N TYR A 523 -1.49 16.58 18.02
CA TYR A 523 -1.81 15.25 18.56
C TYR A 523 -0.86 14.19 18.00
N GLY A 524 -0.35 13.32 18.89
CA GLY A 524 0.62 12.28 18.56
C GLY A 524 1.98 12.46 19.24
N ASP A 525 2.86 11.47 19.07
CA ASP A 525 4.19 11.37 19.71
C ASP A 525 5.36 11.94 18.88
N GLY A 526 5.03 12.53 17.72
CA GLY A 526 5.92 13.16 16.76
C GLY A 526 6.61 12.19 15.80
N ARG A 527 6.30 10.89 15.83
CA ARG A 527 6.97 9.89 14.98
C ARG A 527 6.24 9.66 13.65
N PHE A 528 7.04 9.52 12.60
CA PHE A 528 6.61 9.27 11.23
C PHE A 528 7.35 8.06 10.64
N ASN A 529 6.69 7.28 9.78
CA ASN A 529 7.26 6.19 8.99
C ASN A 529 8.40 6.72 8.10
N THR A 530 9.41 5.90 7.90
CA THR A 530 10.55 6.24 7.05
C THR A 530 10.27 5.85 5.59
N PRO A 531 10.25 6.81 4.64
CA PRO A 531 10.04 6.51 3.23
C PRO A 531 11.29 5.87 2.59
N PRO A 532 11.13 5.04 1.55
CA PRO A 532 12.26 4.56 0.78
C PRO A 532 12.77 5.66 -0.17
N LEU A 533 14.07 5.92 -0.13
CA LEU A 533 14.70 7.03 -0.86
C LEU A 533 14.92 6.75 -2.34
N ILE A 534 15.04 5.47 -2.75
CA ILE A 534 15.12 5.10 -4.17
C ILE A 534 13.88 5.59 -4.91
N GLU A 535 12.69 5.30 -4.39
CA GLU A 535 11.42 5.75 -4.97
C GLU A 535 11.16 7.25 -4.74
N ALA A 536 11.59 7.83 -3.62
CA ALA A 536 11.26 9.22 -3.28
C ALA A 536 12.12 10.29 -3.98
N ALA A 537 13.31 9.95 -4.52
CA ALA A 537 14.29 10.96 -4.96
C ALA A 537 13.82 11.88 -6.11
N ASP A 538 12.81 11.46 -6.89
CA ASP A 538 12.20 12.24 -7.98
C ASP A 538 10.72 12.61 -7.71
N THR A 539 10.30 12.58 -6.44
CA THR A 539 8.96 12.97 -5.97
C THR A 539 8.94 14.23 -5.07
N PRO A 540 9.57 15.36 -5.46
CA PRO A 540 9.44 16.61 -4.71
C PRO A 540 7.99 17.14 -4.72
N PRO A 541 7.54 17.90 -3.69
CA PRO A 541 8.28 18.32 -2.49
C PRO A 541 8.47 17.19 -1.46
N PHE A 542 9.22 17.44 -0.39
CA PHE A 542 9.65 16.39 0.56
C PHE A 542 9.10 16.56 1.98
N PHE A 543 9.13 15.44 2.71
CA PHE A 543 8.53 15.21 4.04
C PHE A 543 7.00 15.12 4.04
N HIS A 544 6.43 14.72 5.18
CA HIS A 544 5.00 14.49 5.36
C HIS A 544 4.14 15.74 5.18
N ASN A 545 4.74 16.93 5.19
CA ASN A 545 4.09 18.23 5.09
C ASN A 545 4.64 19.10 3.93
N ASN A 546 5.44 18.54 3.01
CA ASN A 546 6.01 19.26 1.86
C ASN A 546 6.76 20.55 2.24
N ALA A 547 7.48 20.52 3.37
CA ALA A 547 8.21 21.67 3.91
C ALA A 547 9.35 22.19 3.01
N VAL A 548 9.95 21.34 2.18
CA VAL A 548 11.08 21.68 1.29
C VAL A 548 10.86 21.17 -0.14
N SER A 549 11.42 21.85 -1.14
CA SER A 549 11.05 21.66 -2.56
C SER A 549 12.06 20.85 -3.38
N THR A 550 13.28 20.64 -2.88
CA THR A 550 14.37 19.96 -3.58
C THR A 550 15.04 18.88 -2.73
N LEU A 551 15.68 17.92 -3.39
CA LEU A 551 16.36 16.81 -2.70
C LEU A 551 17.56 17.32 -1.89
N GLU A 552 18.27 18.33 -2.38
CA GLU A 552 19.32 19.03 -1.63
C GLU A 552 18.80 19.69 -0.35
N GLU A 553 17.64 20.35 -0.39
CA GLU A 553 17.01 20.91 0.82
C GLU A 553 16.56 19.80 1.79
N ALA A 554 16.05 18.68 1.28
CA ALA A 554 15.66 17.54 2.10
C ALA A 554 16.87 16.89 2.80
N ILE A 555 18.02 16.79 2.13
CA ILE A 555 19.27 16.32 2.74
C ILE A 555 19.82 17.39 3.71
N ALA A 556 19.80 18.67 3.33
CA ALA A 556 20.27 19.77 4.17
C ALA A 556 19.40 19.97 5.43
N ALA A 557 18.14 19.54 5.43
CA ALA A 557 17.29 19.53 6.62
C ALA A 557 17.89 18.72 7.78
N TYR A 558 18.66 17.65 7.49
CA TYR A 558 19.35 16.88 8.52
C TYR A 558 20.54 17.65 9.14
N ASN A 559 21.09 18.67 8.48
CA ASN A 559 22.05 19.59 9.11
C ASN A 559 21.40 20.58 10.09
N SER A 560 20.06 20.70 10.10
CA SER A 560 19.36 21.73 10.85
C SER A 560 19.37 21.49 12.36
N GLU A 561 19.21 22.57 13.14
CA GLU A 561 18.91 22.51 14.57
C GLU A 561 17.66 21.67 14.86
N ALA A 562 16.65 21.73 13.98
CA ALA A 562 15.38 21.02 14.13
C ALA A 562 15.58 19.49 14.12
N PHE A 563 16.43 18.96 13.22
CA PHE A 563 16.81 17.54 13.24
C PHE A 563 17.79 17.23 14.38
N ASN A 564 18.87 18.00 14.52
CA ASN A 564 19.93 17.67 15.46
C ASN A 564 19.49 17.73 16.94
N ALA A 565 18.45 18.50 17.27
CA ALA A 565 17.77 18.51 18.58
C ALA A 565 16.49 17.64 18.65
N SER A 566 16.19 16.82 17.63
CA SER A 566 15.06 15.89 17.61
C SER A 566 15.41 14.55 18.28
N PRO A 567 14.42 13.76 18.75
CA PRO A 567 14.67 12.39 19.20
C PRO A 567 15.33 11.51 18.12
N GLY A 568 15.08 11.79 16.84
CA GLY A 568 15.65 11.05 15.71
C GLY A 568 17.18 11.16 15.57
N SER A 569 17.81 12.20 16.13
CA SER A 569 19.28 12.29 16.19
C SER A 569 19.90 11.40 17.29
N LEU A 570 19.09 10.80 18.17
CA LEU A 570 19.52 10.00 19.33
C LEU A 570 18.76 8.65 19.44
N SER A 571 18.70 7.86 18.36
CA SER A 571 18.06 6.54 18.39
C SER A 571 18.96 5.49 19.06
N LYS A 572 18.46 4.90 20.16
CA LYS A 572 19.14 3.89 21.02
C LYS A 572 20.51 4.32 21.54
N ASP A 573 20.57 5.52 22.13
CA ASP A 573 21.80 6.10 22.71
C ASP A 573 22.97 6.19 21.71
N LYS A 574 22.67 6.16 20.40
CA LYS A 574 23.65 6.41 19.34
C LYS A 574 23.42 7.80 18.77
N ASP A 575 24.48 8.59 18.81
CA ASP A 575 24.54 9.86 18.13
C ASP A 575 24.45 9.65 16.61
N ARG A 576 23.40 10.22 16.02
CA ARG A 576 23.10 10.27 14.59
C ARG A 576 23.06 11.69 14.06
N SER A 577 23.51 12.67 14.85
CA SER A 577 23.58 14.06 14.41
C SER A 577 24.39 14.19 13.13
N VAL A 578 23.90 15.04 12.23
CA VAL A 578 24.40 15.19 10.87
C VAL A 578 24.96 16.60 10.71
N LYS A 579 26.16 16.66 10.14
CA LYS A 579 26.84 17.90 9.78
C LYS A 579 27.66 17.65 8.52
N LEU A 580 27.10 18.11 7.41
CA LEU A 580 27.59 17.98 6.05
C LEU A 580 27.79 19.37 5.44
N ASP A 581 28.85 19.57 4.68
CA ASP A 581 28.97 20.78 3.85
C ASP A 581 28.12 20.70 2.57
N SER A 582 28.01 21.82 1.84
CA SER A 582 27.17 21.90 0.64
C SER A 582 27.62 20.98 -0.49
N THR A 583 28.91 20.65 -0.61
CA THR A 583 29.42 19.71 -1.62
C THR A 583 29.04 18.28 -1.29
N GLN A 584 28.99 17.93 0.00
CA GLN A 584 28.56 16.63 0.49
C GLN A 584 27.04 16.42 0.30
N VAL A 585 26.24 17.47 0.55
CA VAL A 585 24.80 17.48 0.24
C VAL A 585 24.56 17.20 -1.25
N VAL A 586 25.30 17.88 -2.14
CA VAL A 586 25.20 17.66 -3.60
C VAL A 586 25.67 16.26 -4.03
N ALA A 587 26.70 15.71 -3.39
CA ALA A 587 27.17 14.35 -3.63
C ALA A 587 26.09 13.31 -3.28
N LEU A 588 25.49 13.42 -2.08
CA LEU A 588 24.38 12.56 -1.64
C LEU A 588 23.15 12.68 -2.54
N ALA A 589 22.79 13.90 -2.94
CA ALA A 589 21.69 14.13 -3.88
C ALA A 589 21.98 13.46 -5.24
N SER A 590 23.20 13.58 -5.75
CA SER A 590 23.62 12.93 -7.00
C SER A 590 23.62 11.41 -6.90
N PHE A 591 24.00 10.83 -5.76
CA PHE A 591 23.86 9.40 -5.47
C PHE A 591 22.40 8.93 -5.53
N LEU A 592 21.51 9.53 -4.72
CA LEU A 592 20.11 9.14 -4.66
C LEU A 592 19.39 9.29 -6.00
N ARG A 593 19.63 10.39 -6.73
CA ARG A 593 19.10 10.61 -8.10
C ARG A 593 19.56 9.54 -9.07
N THR A 594 20.82 9.12 -8.99
CA THR A 594 21.38 8.11 -9.91
C THR A 594 20.80 6.72 -9.61
N LEU A 595 20.58 6.40 -8.33
CA LEU A 595 19.94 5.14 -7.92
C LEU A 595 18.45 5.10 -8.31
N ASN A 596 17.72 6.19 -8.11
CA ASN A 596 16.34 6.38 -8.62
C ASN A 596 16.27 6.24 -10.15
N ALA A 597 17.21 6.85 -10.89
CA ALA A 597 17.24 6.73 -12.34
C ALA A 597 17.39 5.27 -12.82
N LEU A 598 18.19 4.45 -12.12
CA LEU A 598 18.31 3.01 -12.40
C LEU A 598 16.99 2.25 -12.15
N GLU A 599 16.26 2.60 -11.08
CA GLU A 599 14.95 2.02 -10.76
C GLU A 599 13.86 2.44 -11.76
N ASN A 600 13.77 3.73 -12.10
CA ASN A 600 12.87 4.25 -13.12
C ASN A 600 13.14 3.60 -14.50
N ILE A 601 14.41 3.43 -14.87
CA ILE A 601 14.80 2.64 -16.05
C ILE A 601 14.28 1.19 -15.96
N ARG A 602 14.39 0.54 -14.79
CA ARG A 602 13.94 -0.84 -14.56
C ARG A 602 12.40 -0.96 -14.64
N GLN A 603 11.65 0.01 -14.12
CA GLN A 603 10.19 0.08 -14.24
C GLN A 603 9.76 0.33 -15.69
N SER A 604 10.44 1.26 -16.38
CA SER A 604 10.26 1.52 -17.82
C SER A 604 10.43 0.25 -18.66
N ASP A 605 11.45 -0.57 -18.38
CA ASP A 605 11.69 -1.85 -19.05
C ASP A 605 10.59 -2.88 -18.78
N LYS A 606 10.04 -2.95 -17.56
CA LYS A 606 8.89 -3.81 -17.24
C LYS A 606 7.66 -3.42 -18.07
N LEU A 607 7.33 -2.13 -18.12
CA LEU A 607 6.16 -1.60 -18.84
C LEU A 607 6.27 -1.78 -20.36
N ASP A 608 7.44 -1.49 -20.96
CA ASP A 608 7.68 -1.71 -22.39
C ASP A 608 7.61 -3.20 -22.77
N ASN A 609 8.12 -4.10 -21.91
CA ASN A 609 8.01 -5.54 -22.14
C ASN A 609 6.58 -6.08 -21.95
N GLN A 610 5.79 -5.50 -21.04
CA GLN A 610 4.35 -5.79 -20.94
C GLN A 610 3.62 -5.32 -22.21
N ALA A 611 3.89 -4.09 -22.67
CA ALA A 611 3.35 -3.55 -23.92
C ALA A 611 3.71 -4.39 -25.17
N LYS A 612 4.90 -5.01 -25.20
CA LYS A 612 5.31 -5.94 -26.26
C LYS A 612 4.45 -7.22 -26.26
N ARG A 613 4.09 -7.74 -25.08
CA ARG A 613 3.31 -8.98 -24.93
C ARG A 613 1.83 -8.77 -25.28
N ILE A 614 1.20 -7.69 -24.79
CA ILE A 614 -0.24 -7.45 -24.95
C ILE A 614 -0.68 -7.28 -26.42
N SER A 615 -1.80 -7.92 -26.77
CA SER A 615 -2.40 -7.87 -28.11
C SER A 615 -3.42 -6.75 -28.30
N ASN A 616 -4.11 -6.31 -27.24
CA ASN A 616 -4.97 -5.11 -27.30
C ASN A 616 -4.10 -3.86 -27.56
N ASN A 617 -4.38 -3.15 -28.66
CA ASN A 617 -3.56 -1.99 -29.05
C ASN A 617 -3.78 -0.75 -28.16
N ALA A 618 -4.94 -0.59 -27.54
CA ALA A 618 -5.18 0.52 -26.62
C ALA A 618 -4.40 0.30 -25.32
N THR A 619 -4.55 -0.86 -24.69
CA THR A 619 -3.81 -1.26 -23.48
C THR A 619 -2.30 -1.25 -23.71
N ALA A 620 -1.82 -1.77 -24.84
CA ALA A 620 -0.38 -1.74 -25.14
C ALA A 620 0.17 -0.32 -25.42
N ARG A 621 -0.65 0.62 -25.90
CA ARG A 621 -0.26 2.04 -26.02
C ARG A 621 -0.28 2.74 -24.66
N GLU A 622 -1.23 2.41 -23.79
CA GLU A 622 -1.30 2.93 -22.43
C GLU A 622 -0.06 2.51 -21.62
N LEU A 623 0.31 1.22 -21.66
CA LEU A 623 1.55 0.73 -21.07
C LEU A 623 2.81 1.38 -21.64
N ALA A 624 2.90 1.58 -22.96
CA ALA A 624 4.03 2.27 -23.57
C ALA A 624 4.05 3.79 -23.23
N LYS A 625 2.90 4.40 -22.89
CA LYS A 625 2.82 5.77 -22.36
C LYS A 625 3.38 5.81 -20.94
N LEU A 626 3.02 4.85 -20.09
CA LEU A 626 3.56 4.70 -18.74
C LEU A 626 5.06 4.39 -18.77
N GLY A 627 5.51 3.42 -19.58
CA GLY A 627 6.94 3.09 -19.72
C GLY A 627 7.77 4.28 -20.21
N ARG A 628 7.20 5.15 -21.06
CA ARG A 628 7.83 6.42 -21.43
C ARG A 628 7.87 7.43 -20.28
N LYS A 629 6.88 7.44 -19.38
CA LYS A 629 6.87 8.32 -18.21
C LYS A 629 8.04 8.00 -17.29
N GLU A 630 8.17 6.76 -16.85
CA GLU A 630 9.35 6.28 -16.10
C GLU A 630 10.70 6.69 -16.74
N ASN A 631 10.81 6.59 -18.08
CA ASN A 631 12.02 7.02 -18.79
C ASN A 631 12.20 8.57 -18.82
N GLN A 632 11.11 9.35 -18.89
CA GLN A 632 11.14 10.80 -18.71
C GLN A 632 11.53 11.19 -17.28
N ASP A 633 11.08 10.44 -16.28
CA ASP A 633 11.40 10.66 -14.88
C ASP A 633 12.89 10.36 -14.61
N ALA A 634 13.43 9.26 -15.15
CA ALA A 634 14.88 8.99 -15.19
C ALA A 634 15.71 10.08 -15.90
N ILE A 635 15.18 10.73 -16.94
CA ILE A 635 15.83 11.88 -17.60
C ILE A 635 15.78 13.13 -16.71
N ARG A 636 14.62 13.39 -16.09
CA ARG A 636 14.38 14.56 -15.23
C ARG A 636 15.31 14.51 -14.02
N VAL A 637 15.26 13.42 -13.26
CA VAL A 637 16.01 13.27 -12.01
C VAL A 637 17.52 13.44 -12.21
N LEU A 638 18.10 12.88 -13.29
CA LEU A 638 19.52 13.07 -13.62
C LEU A 638 19.87 14.51 -14.01
N LYS A 639 18.95 15.25 -14.65
CA LYS A 639 19.15 16.64 -15.10
C LYS A 639 18.97 17.69 -14.01
N GLU A 640 18.26 17.37 -12.93
CA GLU A 640 18.09 18.26 -11.78
C GLU A 640 19.37 18.38 -10.94
N GLY A 641 20.22 17.34 -10.94
CA GLY A 641 21.50 17.33 -10.25
C GLY A 641 22.70 17.74 -11.13
N VAL A 642 23.89 17.61 -10.55
CA VAL A 642 25.15 17.77 -11.31
C VAL A 642 25.32 16.57 -12.24
N LEU A 643 25.19 16.80 -13.55
CA LEU A 643 25.21 15.76 -14.58
C LEU A 643 26.55 15.01 -14.76
N GLY A 644 27.66 15.57 -14.26
CA GLY A 644 29.02 14.99 -14.30
C GLY A 644 29.35 14.16 -15.55
N THR A 645 29.45 12.83 -15.43
CA THR A 645 29.62 11.88 -16.55
C THR A 645 28.29 11.28 -17.05
N ASN A 646 27.22 11.35 -16.24
CA ASN A 646 25.88 10.82 -16.53
C ASN A 646 25.19 11.47 -17.74
N TRP A 647 25.65 12.62 -18.26
CA TRP A 647 25.09 13.23 -19.48
C TRP A 647 25.04 12.28 -20.68
N LYS A 648 25.97 11.32 -20.79
CA LYS A 648 25.96 10.31 -21.86
C LYS A 648 24.80 9.32 -21.69
N ALA A 649 24.49 8.93 -20.45
CA ALA A 649 23.35 8.10 -20.14
C ALA A 649 22.05 8.86 -20.47
N VAL A 650 21.95 10.13 -20.10
CA VAL A 650 20.82 11.00 -20.45
C VAL A 650 20.57 11.04 -21.97
N GLN A 651 21.61 11.18 -22.81
CA GLN A 651 21.44 11.12 -24.27
C GLN A 651 20.91 9.77 -24.79
N LYS A 652 21.24 8.66 -24.12
CA LYS A 652 20.65 7.35 -24.44
C LYS A 652 19.18 7.30 -24.04
N LEU A 653 18.83 7.79 -22.86
CA LEU A 653 17.46 7.84 -22.37
C LEU A 653 16.56 8.75 -23.24
N GLU A 654 17.04 9.92 -23.68
CA GLU A 654 16.32 10.79 -24.62
C GLU A 654 16.04 10.08 -25.96
N LYS A 655 17.00 9.27 -26.42
CA LYS A 655 16.82 8.44 -27.62
C LYS A 655 15.88 7.27 -27.38
N ALA A 656 15.85 6.69 -26.18
CA ALA A 656 14.83 5.72 -25.78
C ALA A 656 13.43 6.33 -25.77
N GLU A 657 13.28 7.54 -25.22
CA GLU A 657 12.02 8.29 -25.19
C GLU A 657 11.50 8.57 -26.61
N TYR A 658 12.40 8.96 -27.52
CA TYR A 658 12.08 9.14 -28.93
C TYR A 658 11.53 7.86 -29.56
N TYR A 659 12.15 6.71 -29.31
CA TYR A 659 11.63 5.42 -29.77
C TYR A 659 10.29 5.08 -29.12
N GLN A 660 10.11 5.26 -27.80
CA GLN A 660 8.81 5.04 -27.15
C GLN A 660 7.71 5.94 -27.75
N ARG A 661 8.01 7.22 -28.06
CA ARG A 661 7.10 8.12 -28.78
C ARG A 661 6.73 7.59 -30.17
N LEU A 662 7.67 7.03 -30.93
CA LEU A 662 7.38 6.38 -32.22
C LEU A 662 6.57 5.08 -32.05
N ALA A 663 6.80 4.31 -30.99
CA ALA A 663 6.06 3.08 -30.70
C ALA A 663 4.56 3.34 -30.43
N LEU A 664 4.24 4.46 -29.78
CA LEU A 664 2.85 4.90 -29.58
C LEU A 664 2.12 5.15 -30.93
N LEU A 665 2.84 5.71 -31.90
CA LEU A 665 2.34 6.00 -33.25
C LEU A 665 2.31 4.78 -34.19
N ALA A 666 2.89 3.65 -33.78
CA ALA A 666 2.96 2.48 -34.64
C ALA A 666 1.56 1.94 -35.00
N PRO A 667 1.31 1.58 -36.27
CA PRO A 667 0.00 1.09 -36.73
C PRO A 667 -0.24 -0.39 -36.39
N VAL A 668 0.82 -1.17 -36.16
CA VAL A 668 0.74 -2.64 -35.96
C VAL A 668 1.68 -3.12 -34.85
N LYS A 669 1.29 -4.20 -34.17
CA LYS A 669 2.03 -4.82 -33.04
C LYS A 669 3.49 -5.13 -33.37
N ALA A 670 3.77 -5.69 -34.55
CA ALA A 670 5.13 -6.04 -34.96
C ALA A 670 6.06 -4.80 -35.03
N MET A 671 5.56 -3.69 -35.57
CA MET A 671 6.32 -2.44 -35.66
C MET A 671 6.49 -1.80 -34.28
N ARG A 672 5.42 -1.73 -33.47
CA ARG A 672 5.50 -1.28 -32.07
C ARG A 672 6.58 -2.04 -31.32
N ASN A 673 6.54 -3.38 -31.37
CA ASN A 673 7.44 -4.24 -30.62
C ASN A 673 8.90 -4.08 -31.06
N ARG A 674 9.16 -3.91 -32.37
CA ARG A 674 10.51 -3.62 -32.89
C ARG A 674 11.03 -2.28 -32.38
N ILE A 675 10.20 -1.24 -32.37
CA ILE A 675 10.58 0.09 -31.88
C ILE A 675 10.82 0.07 -30.35
N LEU A 676 9.97 -0.63 -29.59
CA LEU A 676 10.17 -0.79 -28.14
C LEU A 676 11.46 -1.54 -27.81
N SER A 677 11.88 -2.53 -28.61
CA SER A 677 13.21 -3.13 -28.46
C SER A 677 14.33 -2.10 -28.66
N LEU A 678 14.25 -1.20 -29.64
CA LEU A 678 15.24 -0.13 -29.80
C LEU A 678 15.31 0.82 -28.59
N ALA A 679 14.19 1.03 -27.89
CA ALA A 679 14.17 1.80 -26.64
C ALA A 679 14.85 1.06 -25.48
N LEU A 680 14.57 -0.25 -25.34
CA LEU A 680 15.23 -1.13 -24.36
C LEU A 680 16.75 -1.15 -24.59
N ASP A 681 17.20 -1.33 -25.84
CA ASP A 681 18.63 -1.34 -26.20
C ASP A 681 19.34 -0.01 -25.81
N GLN A 682 18.63 1.13 -25.86
CA GLN A 682 19.19 2.41 -25.39
C GLN A 682 19.20 2.51 -23.87
N LYS A 683 18.17 2.04 -23.16
CA LYS A 683 18.13 2.01 -21.69
C LYS A 683 19.19 1.09 -21.09
N GLU A 684 19.47 -0.05 -21.71
CA GLU A 684 20.59 -0.92 -21.36
C GLU A 684 21.94 -0.20 -21.50
N GLN A 685 22.15 0.50 -22.62
CA GLN A 685 23.34 1.33 -22.81
C GLN A 685 23.42 2.51 -21.83
N ALA A 686 22.29 3.01 -21.31
CA ALA A 686 22.26 4.04 -20.28
C ALA A 686 22.73 3.48 -18.92
N ARG A 687 22.24 2.30 -18.51
CA ARG A 687 22.67 1.62 -17.27
C ARG A 687 24.18 1.40 -17.24
N ALA A 688 24.73 0.84 -18.31
CA ALA A 688 26.18 0.60 -18.46
C ALA A 688 27.04 1.88 -18.59
N LEU A 689 26.42 3.07 -18.72
CA LEU A 689 27.10 4.37 -18.64
C LEU A 689 27.00 5.00 -17.24
N ILE A 690 26.06 4.54 -16.42
CA ILE A 690 25.83 5.00 -15.04
C ILE A 690 26.72 4.24 -14.06
N ALA A 691 26.73 2.91 -14.14
CA ALA A 691 27.40 2.06 -13.16
C ALA A 691 27.76 0.67 -13.72
N THR A 692 28.56 -0.05 -12.94
CA THR A 692 28.83 -1.50 -13.05
C THR A 692 28.53 -2.17 -11.72
N CYS A 693 28.20 -3.47 -11.72
CA CYS A 693 27.95 -4.23 -10.50
C CYS A 693 28.88 -5.46 -10.41
N ASP A 694 29.56 -5.63 -9.27
CA ASP A 694 30.42 -6.78 -9.00
C ASP A 694 29.74 -7.75 -8.01
N PRO A 695 29.22 -8.91 -8.47
CA PRO A 695 28.57 -9.88 -7.59
C PRO A 695 29.54 -10.55 -6.61
N SER A 696 30.86 -10.39 -6.79
CA SER A 696 31.90 -10.91 -5.90
C SER A 696 32.43 -9.88 -4.89
N ALA A 697 31.96 -8.63 -4.96
CA ALA A 697 32.34 -7.58 -4.02
C ALA A 697 31.97 -7.97 -2.57
N VAL A 698 32.86 -7.62 -1.64
CA VAL A 698 32.70 -7.79 -0.20
C VAL A 698 32.42 -6.41 0.40
N PRO A 699 31.40 -6.23 1.26
CA PRO A 699 31.13 -4.94 1.89
C PRO A 699 32.25 -4.54 2.85
N GLU A 700 32.56 -3.25 2.89
CA GLU A 700 33.48 -2.68 3.88
C GLU A 700 32.99 -2.95 5.32
N PRO A 701 33.88 -3.14 6.31
CA PRO A 701 33.48 -3.52 7.68
C PRO A 701 32.52 -2.55 8.39
N THR A 702 32.44 -1.31 7.92
CA THR A 702 31.56 -0.24 8.43
C THR A 702 30.18 -0.22 7.77
N VAL A 703 29.97 -0.98 6.69
CA VAL A 703 28.74 -0.99 5.89
C VAL A 703 27.86 -2.16 6.32
N VAL A 704 26.69 -1.84 6.88
CA VAL A 704 25.72 -2.86 7.29
C VAL A 704 24.84 -3.21 6.10
N VAL A 705 24.99 -4.42 5.56
CA VAL A 705 24.20 -4.93 4.43
C VAL A 705 22.91 -5.66 4.86
N PRO A 706 21.87 -5.73 4.02
CA PRO A 706 20.74 -6.64 4.20
C PRO A 706 21.14 -8.12 4.00
N PRO A 707 20.34 -9.08 4.49
CA PRO A 707 20.39 -10.47 4.05
C PRO A 707 20.27 -10.61 2.52
N ALA A 708 20.94 -11.60 1.93
CA ALA A 708 21.03 -11.74 0.47
C ALA A 708 19.69 -12.02 -0.23
N ASP A 709 18.73 -12.65 0.44
CA ASP A 709 17.36 -12.85 -0.04
C ASP A 709 16.56 -11.53 -0.16
N MET A 710 16.96 -10.50 0.59
CA MET A 710 16.40 -9.16 0.54
C MET A 710 17.06 -8.24 -0.50
N LEU A 711 18.06 -8.74 -1.24
CA LEU A 711 18.83 -7.99 -2.24
C LEU A 711 18.55 -8.48 -3.65
N TYR A 712 18.48 -7.54 -4.59
CA TYR A 712 18.66 -7.88 -5.99
C TYR A 712 20.09 -8.35 -6.27
N SER A 713 20.23 -9.28 -7.19
CA SER A 713 21.49 -9.54 -7.89
C SER A 713 21.76 -8.48 -8.96
N CYS A 714 23.02 -8.32 -9.37
CA CYS A 714 23.42 -7.42 -10.47
C CYS A 714 22.57 -7.61 -11.74
N SER A 715 22.28 -8.86 -12.11
CA SER A 715 21.47 -9.18 -13.29
C SER A 715 19.99 -8.83 -13.15
N GLU A 716 19.41 -8.86 -11.94
CA GLU A 716 18.03 -8.41 -11.68
C GLU A 716 17.87 -6.89 -11.85
N ILE A 717 18.91 -6.10 -11.58
CA ILE A 717 18.94 -4.64 -11.83
C ILE A 717 19.52 -4.26 -13.20
N GLY A 718 20.02 -5.24 -13.97
CA GLY A 718 20.55 -5.05 -15.31
C GLY A 718 21.91 -4.34 -15.36
N LEU A 719 22.80 -4.68 -14.43
CA LEU A 719 24.21 -4.24 -14.30
C LEU A 719 25.18 -5.43 -14.26
#